data_AF-R7SDZ0-F1
#
_entry.id   AF-R7SDZ0-F1
#
_cell.length_a   1.000
_cell.length_b   1.000
_cell.length_c   1.000
_cell.angle_alpha   90.00
_cell.angle_beta   90.00
_cell.angle_gamma   90.00
#
_symmetry.space_group_name_H-M   'P 1'
#
loop_
_entity.id
_entity.type
_entity.pdbx_description
1 polymer ?
#
loop_
_entity_poly.entity_id
_entity_poly.type
_entity_poly.pdbx_seq_one_letter_code
_entity_poly.pdbx_strand_id
1 'polypeptide(L)'
;MPSPQPRSPPISPPYSSGGSMYKGDRYSLLYDQDDPMSHQDVKFEPNRAPTNFAGQDPLSQRSWFSRNGRIMLLAAGQTAILFLGWGFLAATVYQTHIALPDSAAHYVYSSASETTFVASLIASAIALVSIWIYSLAIQLALTNRVIRQPIPLQIFGFSVKISRGSLVIDRRHLGWTWGSAMVWLAVGTSASGWTALLNPKTILLPGYIDGTEIDLGSASFSEYTSQVAIPEDGSHGSIAATINNAFELMDIAGTLVGHSSGGTRLGLPSFFNFNGGSYNLSTGGILPAIPDFVDNVSTPTATMFAFGGGTVVLNTTVHNNLAGMSRNYTVNQQGLTANVSCSQQDLDSPSPFSLLNNYVFYNPPNSPGNNTGYRFWTSSANCSNSAAQIGYYDQGYVTTANATNYANCAGTGFLPVVACPMQDTSGPNNNSFTIVMMGECKYDFIPPTICEVTPIVTNVVADYNNGIISAQSPQNYYALGESNPTALSFIVGLAVWIGGRAQGPVGNSIGDSVFLIQSTQQQDQTTTNATINTILEDYWRGVVEFGGTFIRSGFSAEGTFENNVIPPNMTRSLQGVSYVLTMGWSYQSVGTLVTLLPQTFIALLTFVVLAMAGGDAIALRDGFDLTDVGDVVLSTTSNSAGLQGVPAGAQKKVRTERESVQLQVTDDGRKVLMLGY
;
A
#
# COMPACT_ATOMS: atom_id res chain seq x y z
N MET A 1 -33.44 35.22 2.63
CA MET A 1 -33.28 34.20 1.57
C MET A 1 -33.31 34.89 0.21
N PRO A 2 -32.21 34.86 -0.53
CA PRO A 2 -32.24 34.66 -1.98
C PRO A 2 -31.30 33.53 -2.43
N SER A 3 -31.71 32.86 -3.51
CA SER A 3 -31.10 31.66 -4.09
C SER A 3 -29.69 31.88 -4.67
N PRO A 4 -28.77 30.91 -4.60
CA PRO A 4 -27.44 31.03 -5.17
C PRO A 4 -27.41 30.68 -6.67
N GLN A 5 -26.73 31.53 -7.46
CA GLN A 5 -26.36 31.24 -8.85
C GLN A 5 -25.18 30.25 -8.93
N PRO A 6 -25.08 29.44 -9.99
CA PRO A 6 -24.03 28.44 -10.14
C PRO A 6 -22.68 29.07 -10.53
N ARG A 7 -21.62 28.67 -9.81
CA ARG A 7 -20.22 29.00 -10.13
C ARG A 7 -19.73 28.17 -11.32
N SER A 8 -19.01 28.85 -12.20
CA SER A 8 -18.22 28.34 -13.32
C SER A 8 -17.05 27.44 -12.88
N PRO A 9 -16.54 26.55 -13.77
CA PRO A 9 -15.51 25.57 -13.44
C PRO A 9 -14.10 26.19 -13.33
N PRO A 10 -13.16 25.52 -12.64
CA PRO A 10 -11.85 26.07 -12.37
C PRO A 10 -10.92 26.04 -13.59
N ILE A 11 -10.12 27.10 -13.61
CA ILE A 11 -9.01 27.41 -14.52
C ILE A 11 -7.91 26.34 -14.37
N SER A 12 -7.43 25.85 -15.51
CA SER A 12 -6.26 24.95 -15.65
C SER A 12 -4.95 25.64 -15.25
N PRO A 13 -3.97 24.92 -14.66
CA PRO A 13 -2.66 25.47 -14.39
C PRO A 13 -1.78 25.50 -15.67
N PRO A 14 -0.77 26.40 -15.72
CA PRO A 14 -0.01 26.67 -16.93
C PRO A 14 1.10 25.65 -17.19
N TYR A 15 1.34 25.43 -18.47
CA TYR A 15 2.55 24.86 -19.04
C TYR A 15 3.81 25.58 -18.51
N SER A 16 4.78 24.80 -18.02
CA SER A 16 6.18 25.24 -17.98
C SER A 16 6.99 24.44 -19.01
N SER A 17 7.56 25.22 -19.92
CA SER A 17 8.45 24.83 -20.99
C SER A 17 9.91 25.10 -20.60
N GLY A 18 10.80 24.19 -20.94
CA GLY A 18 12.26 24.39 -20.93
C GLY A 18 12.98 23.20 -20.32
N GLY A 19 13.96 22.55 -20.94
CA GLY A 19 14.65 22.80 -22.20
C GLY A 19 15.84 21.85 -22.25
N SER A 20 15.89 21.04 -23.32
CA SER A 20 17.06 20.46 -23.98
C SER A 20 18.42 20.49 -23.25
N MET A 21 19.02 19.31 -23.07
CA MET A 21 20.44 19.13 -23.39
C MET A 21 20.67 17.80 -24.13
N TYR A 22 20.89 17.93 -25.44
CA TYR A 22 21.46 16.91 -26.33
C TYR A 22 22.89 16.58 -25.89
N LYS A 23 23.22 15.29 -25.80
CA LYS A 23 24.58 14.82 -26.04
C LYS A 23 24.52 13.45 -26.72
N GLY A 24 24.80 13.46 -28.02
CA GLY A 24 25.09 12.26 -28.78
C GLY A 24 26.57 11.91 -28.64
N ASP A 25 26.88 10.64 -28.92
CA ASP A 25 28.14 10.09 -29.46
C ASP A 25 27.84 8.61 -29.74
N ARG A 26 27.49 8.19 -30.97
CA ARG A 26 28.38 7.75 -32.06
C ARG A 26 29.72 7.14 -31.60
N TYR A 27 29.81 5.82 -31.66
CA TYR A 27 31.04 5.13 -32.05
C TYR A 27 30.71 4.08 -33.11
N SER A 28 31.40 4.20 -34.24
CA SER A 28 31.46 3.26 -35.35
C SER A 28 32.91 3.22 -35.85
N LEU A 29 33.33 2.03 -36.33
CA LEU A 29 34.61 1.68 -36.99
C LEU A 29 35.76 1.37 -36.00
N LEU A 30 36.62 0.35 -36.17
CA LEU A 30 37.23 -0.34 -37.33
C LEU A 30 37.55 -1.82 -36.92
N TYR A 31 37.37 -2.86 -37.73
CA TYR A 31 38.13 -3.35 -38.92
C TYR A 31 39.22 -4.39 -38.60
N ASP A 32 39.40 -5.29 -39.58
CA ASP A 32 40.39 -6.38 -39.75
C ASP A 32 40.10 -7.71 -39.02
N GLN A 33 40.24 -8.89 -39.66
CA GLN A 33 41.13 -9.21 -40.78
C GLN A 33 40.68 -10.46 -41.55
N ASP A 34 41.04 -10.44 -42.83
CA ASP A 34 40.77 -11.38 -43.92
C ASP A 34 41.46 -12.77 -43.85
N ASP A 35 40.99 -13.61 -44.78
CA ASP A 35 41.75 -14.51 -45.66
C ASP A 35 42.00 -16.00 -45.24
N PRO A 36 42.29 -16.93 -46.18
CA PRO A 36 41.45 -17.31 -47.33
C PRO A 36 41.46 -18.85 -47.63
N MET A 37 40.69 -19.20 -48.68
CA MET A 37 40.83 -20.32 -49.62
C MET A 37 41.87 -21.44 -49.38
N SER A 38 41.41 -22.69 -49.50
CA SER A 38 42.21 -23.71 -50.20
C SER A 38 41.32 -24.57 -51.12
N HIS A 39 41.58 -24.40 -52.41
CA HIS A 39 41.28 -25.34 -53.49
C HIS A 39 42.19 -26.57 -53.35
N GLN A 40 41.66 -27.78 -53.58
CA GLN A 40 42.48 -28.85 -54.15
C GLN A 40 41.65 -29.82 -54.99
N ASP A 41 42.13 -29.99 -56.21
CA ASP A 41 41.65 -30.84 -57.30
C ASP A 41 41.64 -32.33 -56.95
N VAL A 42 40.62 -33.08 -57.40
CA VAL A 42 40.80 -34.48 -57.82
C VAL A 42 39.85 -34.85 -58.97
N LYS A 43 40.42 -34.85 -60.19
CA LYS A 43 40.40 -35.91 -61.23
C LYS A 43 39.07 -36.62 -61.60
N PHE A 44 38.60 -36.33 -62.82
CA PHE A 44 37.77 -37.21 -63.65
C PHE A 44 38.59 -38.37 -64.24
N GLU A 45 38.06 -39.61 -64.28
CA GLU A 45 37.87 -40.48 -65.47
C GLU A 45 37.33 -41.89 -65.11
N PRO A 46 36.86 -42.75 -66.06
CA PRO A 46 35.50 -43.30 -66.02
C PRO A 46 35.41 -44.85 -66.00
N ASN A 47 34.16 -45.35 -66.11
CA ASN A 47 33.75 -46.70 -66.51
C ASN A 47 33.95 -47.85 -65.52
N ARG A 48 32.84 -48.31 -64.92
CA ARG A 48 32.57 -49.75 -64.70
C ARG A 48 31.08 -50.06 -64.83
N ALA A 49 30.83 -51.13 -65.58
CA ALA A 49 29.54 -51.71 -65.95
C ALA A 49 28.77 -52.30 -64.74
N PRO A 50 27.47 -52.60 -64.89
CA PRO A 50 26.57 -52.85 -63.78
C PRO A 50 26.64 -54.31 -63.31
N THR A 51 26.78 -54.50 -62.00
CA THR A 51 26.55 -55.80 -61.35
C THR A 51 25.28 -55.72 -60.53
N ASN A 52 24.29 -56.48 -60.98
CA ASN A 52 23.03 -56.74 -60.30
C ASN A 52 23.27 -57.25 -58.87
N PHE A 53 22.89 -56.45 -57.87
CA PHE A 53 22.67 -56.91 -56.50
C PHE A 53 21.34 -56.35 -56.00
N ALA A 54 20.54 -57.23 -55.43
CA ALA A 54 19.16 -57.01 -55.01
C ALA A 54 19.05 -55.80 -54.05
N GLY A 55 18.15 -54.88 -54.40
CA GLY A 55 17.94 -53.62 -53.71
C GLY A 55 17.31 -53.76 -52.32
N GLN A 56 17.89 -53.04 -51.37
CA GLN A 56 17.15 -52.41 -50.28
C GLN A 56 17.24 -50.89 -50.49
N ASP A 57 16.09 -50.25 -50.69
CA ASP A 57 16.00 -48.83 -51.05
C ASP A 57 16.48 -47.91 -49.90
N PRO A 58 17.51 -47.06 -50.10
CA PRO A 58 17.95 -46.04 -49.13
C PRO A 58 16.94 -44.89 -48.96
N LEU A 59 15.83 -44.91 -49.72
CA LEU A 59 14.71 -43.96 -49.58
C LEU A 59 13.80 -44.25 -48.38
N SER A 60 13.82 -45.47 -47.83
CA SER A 60 12.98 -45.82 -46.66
C SER A 60 13.49 -45.25 -45.34
N GLN A 61 14.80 -45.01 -45.20
CA GLN A 61 15.42 -44.52 -43.97
C GLN A 61 15.26 -43.00 -43.79
N ARG A 62 15.20 -42.25 -44.90
CA ARG A 62 15.03 -40.78 -44.91
C ARG A 62 13.60 -40.35 -44.54
N SER A 63 12.58 -41.18 -44.83
CA SER A 63 11.18 -40.88 -44.49
C SER A 63 10.83 -41.21 -43.02
N TRP A 64 11.56 -42.13 -42.39
CA TRP A 64 11.38 -42.45 -40.97
C TRP A 64 11.80 -41.29 -40.04
N PHE A 65 12.94 -40.66 -40.33
CA PHE A 65 13.44 -39.51 -39.55
C PHE A 65 12.58 -38.24 -39.72
N SER A 66 12.07 -37.96 -40.92
CA SER A 66 11.20 -36.79 -41.13
C SER A 66 9.85 -36.91 -40.40
N ARG A 67 9.32 -38.13 -40.27
CA ARG A 67 8.02 -38.42 -39.65
C ARG A 67 8.08 -38.40 -38.12
N ASN A 68 9.04 -39.09 -37.52
CA ASN A 68 9.24 -39.06 -36.07
C ASN A 68 9.66 -37.67 -35.61
N GLY A 69 10.40 -36.93 -36.45
CA GLY A 69 10.71 -35.52 -36.22
C GLY A 69 9.46 -34.64 -36.10
N ARG A 70 8.42 -34.84 -36.93
CA ARG A 70 7.16 -34.07 -36.85
C ARG A 70 6.38 -34.36 -35.57
N ILE A 71 6.24 -35.62 -35.18
CA ILE A 71 5.54 -36.00 -33.93
C ILE A 71 6.27 -35.43 -32.71
N MET A 72 7.60 -35.57 -32.68
CA MET A 72 8.43 -35.03 -31.62
C MET A 72 8.37 -33.50 -31.56
N LEU A 73 8.33 -32.82 -32.71
CA LEU A 73 8.21 -31.36 -32.76
C LEU A 73 6.86 -30.88 -32.22
N LEU A 74 5.75 -31.53 -32.57
CA LEU A 74 4.43 -31.19 -32.04
C LEU A 74 4.34 -31.46 -30.53
N ALA A 75 4.87 -32.59 -30.07
CA ALA A 75 4.93 -32.93 -28.65
C ALA A 75 5.81 -31.93 -27.88
N ALA A 76 6.97 -31.57 -28.42
CA ALA A 76 7.89 -30.60 -27.82
C ALA A 76 7.24 -29.21 -27.75
N GLY A 77 6.56 -28.76 -28.80
CA GLY A 77 5.84 -27.48 -28.83
C GLY A 77 4.76 -27.41 -27.74
N GLN A 78 3.92 -28.44 -27.62
CA GLN A 78 2.88 -28.49 -26.59
C GLN A 78 3.48 -28.59 -25.18
N THR A 79 4.58 -29.32 -25.02
CA THR A 79 5.32 -29.42 -23.75
C THR A 79 5.90 -28.07 -23.35
N ALA A 80 6.47 -27.31 -24.28
CA ALA A 80 7.01 -25.98 -24.01
C ALA A 80 5.93 -24.99 -23.54
N ILE A 81 4.76 -24.99 -24.17
CA ILE A 81 3.62 -24.17 -23.77
C ILE A 81 3.12 -24.55 -22.36
N LEU A 82 3.01 -25.86 -22.09
CA LEU A 82 2.61 -26.37 -20.79
C LEU A 82 3.63 -26.01 -19.71
N PHE A 83 4.92 -26.17 -20.00
CA PHE A 83 6.03 -25.82 -19.12
C PHE A 83 6.06 -24.33 -18.82
N LEU A 84 5.75 -23.47 -19.80
CA LEU A 84 5.65 -22.02 -19.57
C LEU A 84 4.53 -21.69 -18.57
N GLY A 85 3.35 -22.30 -18.72
CA GLY A 85 2.22 -22.04 -17.83
C GLY A 85 2.44 -22.56 -16.41
N TRP A 86 2.86 -23.82 -16.28
CA TRP A 86 3.16 -24.41 -14.97
C TRP A 86 4.44 -23.86 -14.34
N GLY A 87 5.43 -23.48 -15.14
CA GLY A 87 6.65 -22.85 -14.66
C GLY A 87 6.36 -21.47 -14.08
N PHE A 88 5.51 -20.68 -14.73
CA PHE A 88 5.03 -19.41 -14.19
C PHE A 88 4.20 -19.60 -12.91
N LEU A 89 3.32 -20.61 -12.86
CA LEU A 89 2.63 -20.98 -11.62
C LEU A 89 3.61 -21.38 -10.51
N ALA A 90 4.59 -22.23 -10.81
CA ALA A 90 5.59 -22.66 -9.84
C ALA A 90 6.40 -21.47 -9.32
N ALA A 91 6.76 -20.51 -10.18
CA ALA A 91 7.43 -19.28 -9.80
C ALA A 91 6.56 -18.43 -8.85
N THR A 92 5.28 -18.23 -9.18
CA THR A 92 4.34 -17.48 -8.32
C THR A 92 4.05 -18.18 -7.00
N VAL A 93 4.00 -19.53 -6.97
CA VAL A 93 3.88 -20.31 -5.74
C VAL A 93 5.14 -20.19 -4.88
N TYR A 94 6.32 -20.28 -5.49
CA TYR A 94 7.60 -20.25 -4.77
C TYR A 94 7.89 -18.87 -4.18
N GLN A 95 7.70 -17.80 -4.96
CA GLN A 95 7.99 -16.43 -4.53
C GLN A 95 6.83 -15.80 -3.75
N THR A 96 5.64 -16.41 -3.75
CA THR A 96 4.34 -15.91 -3.23
C THR A 96 3.82 -14.62 -3.88
N HIS A 97 4.72 -13.67 -4.14
CA HIS A 97 4.49 -12.38 -4.74
C HIS A 97 5.63 -12.09 -5.74
N ILE A 98 5.28 -11.74 -6.97
CA ILE A 98 6.22 -11.28 -8.00
C ILE A 98 5.84 -9.84 -8.31
N ALA A 99 6.56 -8.88 -7.73
CA ALA A 99 6.32 -7.46 -7.97
C ALA A 99 6.99 -7.01 -9.27
N LEU A 100 6.32 -6.12 -10.00
CA LEU A 100 6.94 -5.43 -11.13
C LEU A 100 7.89 -4.31 -10.62
N PRO A 101 8.93 -3.97 -11.39
CA PRO A 101 9.71 -2.76 -11.12
C PRO A 101 8.82 -1.52 -11.10
N ASP A 102 9.13 -0.53 -10.26
CA ASP A 102 8.24 0.63 -10.01
C ASP A 102 7.83 1.39 -11.28
N SER A 103 8.74 1.55 -12.25
CA SER A 103 8.43 2.20 -13.54
C SER A 103 7.39 1.43 -14.36
N ALA A 104 7.49 0.10 -14.39
CA ALA A 104 6.54 -0.76 -15.07
C ALA A 104 5.22 -0.83 -14.29
N ALA A 105 5.26 -0.90 -12.97
CA ALA A 105 4.07 -0.90 -12.12
C ALA A 105 3.24 0.38 -12.30
N HIS A 106 3.89 1.56 -12.34
CA HIS A 106 3.23 2.82 -12.63
C HIS A 106 2.60 2.87 -14.01
N TYR A 107 3.31 2.42 -15.05
CA TYR A 107 2.76 2.37 -16.41
C TYR A 107 1.56 1.41 -16.51
N VAL A 108 1.66 0.24 -15.90
CA VAL A 108 0.56 -0.74 -15.85
C VAL A 108 -0.66 -0.19 -15.11
N TYR A 109 -0.45 0.55 -14.03
CA TYR A 109 -1.53 1.17 -13.27
C TYR A 109 -2.19 2.33 -14.03
N SER A 110 -1.40 3.21 -14.66
CA SER A 110 -1.93 4.34 -15.43
C SER A 110 -2.66 3.90 -16.70
N SER A 111 -2.20 2.81 -17.32
CA SER A 111 -2.69 2.32 -18.61
C SER A 111 -3.22 0.88 -18.53
N ALA A 112 -4.04 0.58 -17.52
CA ALA A 112 -4.53 -0.78 -17.25
C ALA A 112 -5.29 -1.43 -18.44
N SER A 113 -5.95 -0.62 -19.27
CA SER A 113 -6.63 -1.09 -20.48
C SER A 113 -5.66 -1.53 -21.58
N GLU A 114 -4.59 -0.76 -21.80
CA GLU A 114 -3.55 -1.06 -22.78
C GLU A 114 -2.77 -2.32 -22.40
N THR A 115 -2.41 -2.45 -21.12
CA THR A 115 -1.68 -3.61 -20.62
C THR A 115 -2.51 -4.88 -20.67
N THR A 116 -3.79 -4.80 -20.29
CA THR A 116 -4.73 -5.92 -20.44
C THR A 116 -4.91 -6.31 -21.91
N PHE A 117 -4.95 -5.33 -22.83
CA PHE A 117 -5.03 -5.58 -24.27
C PHE A 117 -3.78 -6.32 -24.80
N VAL A 118 -2.58 -5.84 -24.43
CA VAL A 118 -1.31 -6.49 -24.82
C VAL A 118 -1.21 -7.90 -24.24
N ALA A 119 -1.54 -8.08 -22.96
CA ALA A 119 -1.57 -9.39 -22.31
C ALA A 119 -2.55 -10.34 -23.02
N SER A 120 -3.73 -9.83 -23.41
CA SER A 120 -4.75 -10.59 -24.15
C SER A 120 -4.31 -10.98 -25.56
N LEU A 121 -3.55 -10.12 -26.25
CA LEU A 121 -3.01 -10.40 -27.57
C LEU A 121 -1.96 -11.52 -27.50
N ILE A 122 -1.03 -11.44 -26.55
CA ILE A 122 -0.02 -12.48 -26.31
C ILE A 122 -0.71 -13.80 -25.91
N ALA A 123 -1.65 -13.73 -24.97
CA ALA A 123 -2.45 -14.87 -24.54
C ALA A 123 -3.20 -15.56 -25.69
N SER A 124 -3.81 -14.77 -26.58
CA SER A 124 -4.51 -15.27 -27.76
C SER A 124 -3.54 -15.90 -28.76
N ALA A 125 -2.35 -15.33 -28.97
CA ALA A 125 -1.34 -15.93 -29.82
C ALA A 125 -0.87 -17.30 -29.29
N ILE A 126 -0.58 -17.41 -27.99
CA ILE A 126 -0.17 -18.68 -27.37
C ILE A 126 -1.31 -19.71 -27.45
N ALA A 127 -2.56 -19.29 -27.17
CA ALA A 127 -3.73 -20.14 -27.29
C ALA A 127 -3.91 -20.65 -28.73
N LEU A 128 -3.82 -19.77 -29.73
CA LEU A 128 -3.93 -20.13 -31.15
C LEU A 128 -2.85 -21.12 -31.58
N VAL A 129 -1.60 -20.92 -31.15
CA VAL A 129 -0.51 -21.87 -31.43
C VAL A 129 -0.81 -23.23 -30.80
N SER A 130 -1.27 -23.27 -29.54
CA SER A 130 -1.63 -24.53 -28.88
C SER A 130 -2.79 -25.24 -29.59
N ILE A 131 -3.83 -24.50 -29.99
CA ILE A 131 -4.98 -25.03 -30.73
C ILE A 131 -4.52 -25.56 -32.10
N TRP A 132 -3.66 -24.82 -32.79
CA TRP A 132 -3.12 -25.22 -34.07
C TRP A 132 -2.30 -26.52 -33.99
N ILE A 133 -1.42 -26.65 -32.97
CA ILE A 133 -0.68 -27.89 -32.69
C ILE A 133 -1.65 -29.05 -32.41
N TYR A 134 -2.69 -28.82 -31.61
CA TYR A 134 -3.73 -29.80 -31.33
C TYR A 134 -4.48 -30.24 -32.60
N SER A 135 -4.88 -29.29 -33.45
CA SER A 135 -5.55 -29.58 -34.72
C SER A 135 -4.66 -30.39 -35.66
N LEU A 136 -3.37 -30.06 -35.75
CA LEU A 136 -2.38 -30.83 -36.52
C LEU A 136 -2.18 -32.24 -35.96
N ALA A 137 -2.15 -32.40 -34.64
CA ALA A 137 -2.07 -33.71 -34.00
C ALA A 137 -3.28 -34.59 -34.37
N ILE A 138 -4.50 -34.03 -34.37
CA ILE A 138 -5.71 -34.76 -34.79
C ILE A 138 -5.64 -35.13 -36.27
N GLN A 139 -5.24 -34.19 -37.14
CA GLN A 139 -5.09 -34.48 -38.56
C GLN A 139 -4.09 -35.64 -38.78
N LEU A 140 -2.95 -35.60 -38.11
CA LEU A 140 -1.95 -36.66 -38.22
C LEU A 140 -2.49 -38.02 -37.74
N ALA A 141 -3.20 -38.04 -36.60
CA ALA A 141 -3.82 -39.24 -36.07
C ALA A 141 -4.91 -39.80 -37.00
N LEU A 142 -5.76 -38.94 -37.56
CA LEU A 142 -6.77 -39.32 -38.55
C LEU A 142 -6.12 -39.87 -39.82
N THR A 143 -5.08 -39.22 -40.33
CA THR A 143 -4.34 -39.66 -41.52
C THR A 143 -3.86 -41.09 -41.33
N ASN A 144 -3.18 -41.32 -40.21
CA ASN A 144 -2.60 -42.61 -39.90
C ASN A 144 -3.66 -43.69 -39.67
N ARG A 145 -4.82 -43.33 -39.12
CA ARG A 145 -5.91 -44.28 -38.87
C ARG A 145 -6.70 -44.61 -40.14
N VAL A 146 -7.00 -43.64 -41.00
CA VAL A 146 -7.70 -43.85 -42.29
C VAL A 146 -6.90 -44.77 -43.20
N ILE A 147 -5.57 -44.62 -43.22
CA ILE A 147 -4.68 -45.46 -44.01
C ILE A 147 -4.70 -46.92 -43.53
N ARG A 148 -4.87 -47.16 -42.22
CA ARG A 148 -4.82 -48.51 -41.63
C ARG A 148 -6.14 -49.25 -41.66
N GLN A 149 -7.24 -48.55 -41.36
CA GLN A 149 -8.55 -49.17 -41.16
C GLN A 149 -9.67 -48.25 -41.66
N PRO A 150 -10.75 -48.82 -42.22
CA PRO A 150 -11.93 -48.04 -42.60
C PRO A 150 -12.55 -47.40 -41.36
N ILE A 151 -12.52 -46.07 -41.29
CA ILE A 151 -13.16 -45.30 -40.21
C ILE A 151 -14.60 -45.02 -40.62
N PRO A 152 -15.60 -45.23 -39.75
CA PRO A 152 -16.97 -44.82 -40.04
C PRO A 152 -17.06 -43.30 -40.21
N LEU A 153 -17.81 -42.86 -41.22
CA LEU A 153 -17.95 -41.44 -41.61
C LEU A 153 -18.38 -40.54 -40.44
N GLN A 154 -19.13 -41.09 -39.48
CA GLN A 154 -19.57 -40.40 -38.28
C GLN A 154 -18.40 -40.03 -37.35
N ILE A 155 -17.45 -40.95 -37.13
CA ILE A 155 -16.25 -40.68 -36.31
C ILE A 155 -15.33 -39.70 -37.04
N PHE A 156 -15.16 -39.87 -38.35
CA PHE A 156 -14.37 -38.95 -39.16
C PHE A 156 -14.94 -37.52 -39.10
N GLY A 157 -16.24 -37.37 -39.35
CA GLY A 157 -16.94 -36.09 -39.27
C GLY A 157 -16.89 -35.48 -37.87
N PHE A 158 -17.00 -36.29 -36.83
CA PHE A 158 -16.85 -35.86 -35.44
C PHE A 158 -15.44 -35.36 -35.13
N SER A 159 -14.39 -36.09 -35.50
CA SER A 159 -13.00 -35.70 -35.27
C SER A 159 -12.59 -34.45 -36.05
N VAL A 160 -13.08 -34.28 -37.28
CA VAL A 160 -12.87 -33.04 -38.06
C VAL A 160 -13.62 -31.86 -37.44
N LYS A 161 -14.82 -32.07 -36.89
CA LYS A 161 -15.54 -31.02 -36.17
C LYS A 161 -14.87 -30.65 -34.84
N ILE A 162 -14.33 -31.63 -34.12
CA ILE A 162 -13.57 -31.41 -32.87
C ILE A 162 -12.23 -30.73 -33.12
N SER A 163 -11.52 -31.06 -34.21
CA SER A 163 -10.24 -30.41 -34.53
C SER A 163 -10.40 -28.93 -34.86
N ARG A 164 -11.60 -28.51 -35.29
CA ARG A 164 -11.99 -27.11 -35.47
C ARG A 164 -12.54 -26.46 -34.19
N GLY A 165 -12.57 -27.19 -33.07
CA GLY A 165 -13.15 -26.74 -31.82
C GLY A 165 -14.64 -26.45 -31.93
N SER A 166 -15.40 -27.13 -32.80
CA SER A 166 -16.85 -26.91 -32.95
C SER A 166 -17.67 -27.85 -32.07
N LEU A 167 -18.79 -27.34 -31.54
CA LEU A 167 -19.72 -28.12 -30.72
C LEU A 167 -20.55 -29.07 -31.59
N VAL A 168 -20.58 -30.36 -31.22
CA VAL A 168 -21.38 -31.38 -31.92
C VAL A 168 -22.50 -31.83 -31.00
N ILE A 169 -23.73 -31.45 -31.32
CA ILE A 169 -24.92 -31.85 -30.56
C ILE A 169 -25.55 -33.06 -31.25
N ASP A 170 -25.33 -34.25 -30.69
CA ASP A 170 -26.01 -35.48 -31.12
C ASP A 170 -26.61 -36.20 -29.90
N ARG A 171 -27.95 -36.21 -29.81
CA ARG A 171 -28.69 -36.86 -28.73
C ARG A 171 -28.47 -38.36 -28.67
N ARG A 172 -28.10 -39.00 -29.79
CA ARG A 172 -27.85 -40.46 -29.84
C ARG A 172 -26.49 -40.84 -29.27
N HIS A 173 -25.54 -39.89 -29.24
CA HIS A 173 -24.18 -40.09 -28.75
C HIS A 173 -23.85 -39.04 -27.69
N LEU A 174 -24.46 -39.16 -26.51
CA LEU A 174 -24.27 -38.22 -25.41
C LEU A 174 -22.78 -38.04 -25.04
N GLY A 175 -21.98 -39.10 -25.10
CA GLY A 175 -20.54 -39.03 -24.84
C GLY A 175 -19.78 -38.15 -25.85
N TRP A 176 -20.20 -38.13 -27.12
CA TRP A 176 -19.60 -37.27 -28.15
C TRP A 176 -20.00 -35.81 -27.94
N THR A 177 -21.25 -35.59 -27.54
CA THR A 177 -21.73 -34.24 -27.19
C THR A 177 -20.95 -33.68 -26.01
N TRP A 178 -20.80 -34.44 -24.93
CA TRP A 178 -20.00 -34.04 -23.77
C TRP A 178 -18.52 -33.81 -24.11
N GLY A 179 -17.89 -34.72 -24.87
CA GLY A 179 -16.50 -34.57 -25.29
C GLY A 179 -16.28 -33.32 -26.15
N SER A 180 -17.16 -33.06 -27.12
CA SER A 180 -17.07 -31.85 -27.96
C SER A 180 -17.36 -30.58 -27.16
N ALA A 181 -18.26 -30.62 -26.17
CA ALA A 181 -18.53 -29.50 -25.28
C ALA A 181 -17.32 -29.16 -24.40
N MET A 182 -16.63 -30.15 -23.85
CA MET A 182 -15.41 -29.95 -23.05
C MET A 182 -14.27 -29.39 -23.89
N VAL A 183 -14.06 -29.90 -25.10
CA VAL A 183 -13.04 -29.36 -26.02
C VAL A 183 -13.40 -27.94 -26.44
N TRP A 184 -14.66 -27.67 -26.80
CA TRP A 184 -15.13 -26.33 -27.15
C TRP A 184 -14.92 -25.35 -26.01
N LEU A 185 -15.26 -25.74 -24.78
CA LEU A 185 -15.05 -24.92 -23.58
C LEU A 185 -13.56 -24.69 -23.32
N ALA A 186 -12.73 -25.73 -23.40
CA ALA A 186 -11.29 -25.60 -23.18
C ALA A 186 -10.63 -24.68 -24.23
N VAL A 187 -11.00 -24.84 -25.50
CA VAL A 187 -10.54 -23.97 -26.60
C VAL A 187 -11.02 -22.54 -26.38
N GLY A 188 -12.30 -22.34 -26.09
CA GLY A 188 -12.89 -21.00 -25.90
C GLY A 188 -12.38 -20.26 -24.66
N THR A 189 -11.99 -20.99 -23.61
CA THR A 189 -11.47 -20.41 -22.36
C THR A 189 -9.95 -20.32 -22.30
N SER A 190 -9.24 -20.95 -23.24
CA SER A 190 -7.77 -20.98 -23.24
C SER A 190 -7.15 -19.58 -23.29
N ALA A 191 -7.61 -18.71 -24.19
CA ALA A 191 -7.12 -17.33 -24.27
C ALA A 191 -7.37 -16.58 -22.95
N SER A 192 -8.57 -16.70 -22.38
CA SER A 192 -8.91 -16.09 -21.10
C SER A 192 -8.06 -16.61 -19.94
N GLY A 193 -7.72 -17.91 -19.95
CA GLY A 193 -6.82 -18.53 -18.96
C GLY A 193 -5.41 -17.95 -19.03
N TRP A 194 -4.85 -17.81 -20.24
CA TRP A 194 -3.56 -17.14 -20.43
C TRP A 194 -3.60 -15.66 -20.07
N THR A 195 -4.66 -14.94 -20.46
CA THR A 195 -4.81 -13.53 -20.09
C THR A 195 -4.84 -13.36 -18.58
N ALA A 196 -5.62 -14.18 -17.87
CA ALA A 196 -5.71 -14.13 -16.42
C ALA A 196 -4.39 -14.49 -15.71
N LEU A 197 -3.57 -15.33 -16.34
CA LEU A 197 -2.24 -15.69 -15.83
C LEU A 197 -1.20 -14.58 -16.08
N LEU A 198 -1.19 -14.00 -17.28
CA LEU A 198 -0.19 -13.03 -17.71
C LEU A 198 -0.51 -11.59 -17.28
N ASN A 199 -1.79 -11.25 -17.11
CA ASN A 199 -2.17 -9.89 -16.75
C ASN A 199 -1.80 -9.59 -15.29
N PRO A 200 -0.88 -8.64 -15.03
CA PRO A 200 -0.56 -8.25 -13.67
C PRO A 200 -1.79 -7.67 -12.97
N LYS A 201 -1.83 -7.84 -11.64
CA LYS A 201 -2.90 -7.36 -10.77
C LYS A 201 -2.30 -6.49 -9.66
N THR A 202 -3.16 -5.74 -8.99
CA THR A 202 -2.78 -5.04 -7.77
C THR A 202 -2.45 -6.05 -6.68
N ILE A 203 -1.27 -5.93 -6.09
CA ILE A 203 -0.80 -6.76 -4.98
C ILE A 203 -0.35 -5.85 -3.84
N LEU A 204 -0.55 -6.34 -2.62
CA LEU A 204 -0.04 -5.71 -1.41
C LEU A 204 1.19 -6.47 -0.96
N LEU A 205 2.36 -5.86 -1.08
CA LEU A 205 3.62 -6.49 -0.69
C LEU A 205 3.93 -6.15 0.78
N PRO A 206 3.95 -7.15 1.68
CA PRO A 206 4.36 -6.92 3.04
C PRO A 206 5.88 -6.73 3.10
N GLY A 207 6.32 -5.81 3.97
CA GLY A 207 7.70 -5.60 4.35
C GLY A 207 7.79 -5.38 5.84
N TYR A 208 9.01 -5.43 6.36
CA TYR A 208 9.32 -5.28 7.78
C TYR A 208 10.06 -3.97 8.00
N ILE A 209 9.80 -3.34 9.14
CA ILE A 209 10.43 -2.10 9.56
C ILE A 209 11.13 -2.42 10.86
N ASP A 210 12.42 -2.11 10.92
CA ASP A 210 13.23 -2.25 12.11
C ASP A 210 13.95 -0.94 12.38
N GLY A 211 14.22 -0.65 13.65
CA GLY A 211 14.89 0.58 14.04
C GLY A 211 15.02 0.73 15.54
N THR A 212 15.41 1.93 15.95
CA THR A 212 15.45 2.32 17.36
C THR A 212 14.90 3.70 17.55
N GLU A 213 14.27 3.93 18.69
CA GLU A 213 13.77 5.23 19.13
C GLU A 213 14.26 5.52 20.55
N ILE A 214 14.18 6.78 20.96
CA ILE A 214 14.47 7.18 22.34
C ILE A 214 13.45 6.58 23.31
N ASP A 215 13.93 6.09 24.45
CA ASP A 215 13.11 5.52 25.52
C ASP A 215 12.99 6.48 26.72
N LEU A 216 11.82 7.12 26.83
CA LEU A 216 11.47 8.04 27.90
C LEU A 216 11.51 7.43 29.30
N GLY A 217 11.30 6.11 29.42
CA GLY A 217 11.32 5.41 30.70
C GLY A 217 12.63 4.74 31.05
N SER A 218 13.65 4.83 30.19
CA SER A 218 14.95 4.26 30.51
C SER A 218 15.63 5.05 31.64
N ALA A 219 16.23 4.33 32.59
CA ALA A 219 16.93 4.96 33.72
C ALA A 219 18.07 5.86 33.25
N SER A 220 18.80 5.46 32.20
CA SER A 220 19.87 6.27 31.61
C SER A 220 19.35 7.56 30.97
N PHE A 221 18.19 7.53 30.32
CA PHE A 221 17.59 8.76 29.80
C PHE A 221 17.13 9.67 30.93
N SER A 222 16.52 9.13 32.00
CA SER A 222 16.15 9.94 33.18
C SER A 222 17.35 10.57 33.88
N GLU A 223 18.46 9.85 33.99
CA GLU A 223 19.70 10.39 34.57
C GLU A 223 20.24 11.52 33.69
N TYR A 224 20.26 11.31 32.36
CA TYR A 224 20.70 12.32 31.42
C TYR A 224 19.82 13.58 31.42
N THR A 225 18.49 13.43 31.42
CA THR A 225 17.57 14.57 31.49
C THR A 225 17.77 15.35 32.79
N SER A 226 18.03 14.68 33.91
CA SER A 226 18.29 15.35 35.19
C SER A 226 19.59 16.16 35.20
N GLN A 227 20.62 15.73 34.45
CA GLN A 227 21.88 16.46 34.32
C GLN A 227 21.74 17.69 33.41
N VAL A 228 20.97 17.55 32.32
CA VAL A 228 20.72 18.62 31.34
C VAL A 228 19.72 19.65 31.87
N ALA A 229 18.76 19.21 32.70
CA ALA A 229 17.85 20.10 33.41
C ALA A 229 18.57 20.75 34.59
N ILE A 230 19.43 21.75 34.32
CA ILE A 230 20.11 22.51 35.36
C ILE A 230 19.06 23.28 36.18
N PRO A 231 18.91 23.00 37.50
CA PRO A 231 18.20 23.89 38.40
C PRO A 231 19.20 24.97 38.83
N GLU A 232 19.16 26.15 38.22
CA GLU A 232 19.99 27.25 38.73
C GLU A 232 19.31 27.85 39.97
N ASP A 233 20.03 27.72 41.09
CA ASP A 233 19.61 28.08 42.44
C ASP A 233 19.32 29.59 42.53
N GLY A 234 18.05 29.95 42.76
CA GLY A 234 17.70 31.22 43.40
C GLY A 234 17.52 32.50 42.57
N SER A 235 17.60 32.50 41.23
CA SER A 235 17.27 33.72 40.44
C SER A 235 16.63 33.43 39.09
N HIS A 236 15.30 33.57 38.95
CA HIS A 236 14.58 33.62 37.65
C HIS A 236 14.95 32.57 36.57
N GLY A 237 15.61 31.47 36.95
CA GLY A 237 16.36 30.57 36.08
C GLY A 237 16.03 29.09 36.31
N SER A 238 14.74 28.78 36.37
CA SER A 238 14.27 27.39 36.26
C SER A 238 14.52 26.87 34.83
N ILE A 239 14.10 25.63 34.54
CA ILE A 239 13.88 25.10 33.18
C ILE A 239 13.31 26.18 32.22
N ALA A 240 12.60 27.19 32.74
CA ALA A 240 12.17 28.37 31.99
C ALA A 240 13.27 29.24 31.34
N ALA A 241 14.47 29.44 31.92
CA ALA A 241 15.47 30.33 31.29
C ALA A 241 16.14 29.71 30.05
N THR A 242 16.30 28.40 30.01
CA THR A 242 16.90 27.65 28.88
C THR A 242 15.93 27.53 27.68
N ILE A 243 14.64 27.81 27.87
CA ILE A 243 13.55 27.51 26.92
C ILE A 243 13.09 28.73 26.10
N ASN A 244 13.71 29.90 26.24
CA ASN A 244 13.26 31.15 25.59
C ASN A 244 12.87 31.04 24.09
N ASN A 245 13.57 30.23 23.28
CA ASN A 245 13.19 30.00 21.87
C ASN A 245 12.16 28.88 21.68
N ALA A 246 12.15 27.86 22.55
CA ALA A 246 11.18 26.77 22.53
C ALA A 246 9.77 27.24 22.96
N PHE A 247 9.68 28.29 23.76
CA PHE A 247 8.41 28.78 24.29
C PHE A 247 7.44 29.31 23.25
N GLU A 248 7.91 29.98 22.20
CA GLU A 248 7.02 30.47 21.14
C GLU A 248 6.40 29.30 20.37
N LEU A 249 7.21 28.28 20.07
CA LEU A 249 6.74 27.06 19.44
C LEU A 249 5.75 26.32 20.35
N MET A 250 6.07 26.17 21.64
CA MET A 250 5.22 25.48 22.60
C MET A 250 3.91 26.21 22.89
N ASP A 251 3.90 27.54 22.87
CA ASP A 251 2.68 28.35 23.07
C ASP A 251 1.67 28.11 21.94
N ILE A 252 2.12 28.32 20.69
CA ILE A 252 1.25 28.17 19.52
C ILE A 252 0.91 26.70 19.29
N ALA A 253 1.92 25.81 19.27
CA ALA A 253 1.68 24.40 18.99
C ALA A 253 0.89 23.73 20.12
N GLY A 254 1.21 24.01 21.38
CA GLY A 254 0.51 23.43 22.53
C GLY A 254 -0.96 23.81 22.55
N THR A 255 -1.30 25.09 22.32
CA THR A 255 -2.69 25.54 22.26
C THR A 255 -3.46 24.95 21.08
N LEU A 256 -2.82 24.83 19.90
CA LEU A 256 -3.42 24.21 18.71
C LEU A 256 -3.67 22.71 18.89
N VAL A 257 -2.73 21.96 19.49
CA VAL A 257 -2.95 20.53 19.79
C VAL A 257 -4.06 20.36 20.82
N GLY A 258 -4.09 21.20 21.86
CA GLY A 258 -5.18 21.20 22.82
C GLY A 258 -6.53 21.44 22.15
N HIS A 259 -6.62 22.44 21.27
CA HIS A 259 -7.84 22.71 20.48
C HIS A 259 -8.25 21.50 19.63
N SER A 260 -7.30 20.95 18.87
CA SER A 260 -7.49 19.79 18.01
C SER A 260 -7.99 18.57 18.80
N SER A 261 -7.42 18.33 19.97
CA SER A 261 -7.72 17.19 20.84
C SER A 261 -9.07 17.35 21.56
N GLY A 262 -9.40 18.57 22.00
CA GLY A 262 -10.66 18.87 22.69
C GLY A 262 -11.92 18.59 21.85
N GLY A 263 -11.82 18.62 20.51
CA GLY A 263 -12.93 18.34 19.60
C GLY A 263 -13.14 16.85 19.26
N THR A 264 -12.24 15.97 19.67
CA THR A 264 -12.12 14.60 19.14
C THR A 264 -13.29 13.71 19.48
N ARG A 265 -13.66 13.61 20.76
CA ARG A 265 -14.83 12.84 21.23
C ARG A 265 -16.15 13.38 20.70
N LEU A 266 -16.15 14.62 20.22
CA LEU A 266 -17.30 15.29 19.62
C LEU A 266 -17.38 15.07 18.10
N GLY A 267 -16.48 14.28 17.53
CA GLY A 267 -16.46 13.93 16.11
C GLY A 267 -15.97 15.06 15.21
N LEU A 268 -15.31 16.08 15.77
CA LEU A 268 -14.71 17.15 14.98
C LEU A 268 -13.39 16.65 14.39
N PRO A 269 -13.28 16.48 13.06
CA PRO A 269 -12.02 16.10 12.45
C PRO A 269 -11.02 17.25 12.62
N SER A 270 -9.82 16.92 13.06
CA SER A 270 -8.74 17.88 13.19
C SER A 270 -7.40 17.23 12.87
N PHE A 271 -6.55 17.99 12.18
CA PHE A 271 -5.19 17.61 11.86
C PHE A 271 -4.25 18.60 12.51
N PHE A 272 -3.18 18.09 13.11
CA PHE A 272 -2.16 18.91 13.72
C PHE A 272 -0.81 18.63 13.06
N ASN A 273 -0.13 19.67 12.60
CA ASN A 273 1.17 19.54 11.96
C ASN A 273 2.27 20.01 12.91
N PHE A 274 3.27 19.17 13.09
CA PHE A 274 4.46 19.51 13.87
C PHE A 274 5.70 18.84 13.31
N ASN A 275 6.75 19.64 13.15
CA ASN A 275 8.06 19.20 12.71
C ASN A 275 8.03 18.32 11.43
N GLY A 276 7.25 18.74 10.44
CA GLY A 276 7.09 18.02 9.17
C GLY A 276 6.15 16.82 9.19
N GLY A 277 5.66 16.40 10.37
CA GLY A 277 4.65 15.35 10.51
C GLY A 277 3.24 15.91 10.65
N SER A 278 2.27 15.27 10.00
CA SER A 278 0.84 15.56 10.14
C SER A 278 0.17 14.48 10.98
N TYR A 279 -0.43 14.85 12.10
CA TYR A 279 -1.05 13.96 13.06
C TYR A 279 -2.57 14.05 13.02
N ASN A 280 -3.23 12.90 13.13
CA ASN A 280 -4.68 12.83 13.26
C ASN A 280 -5.08 13.10 14.71
N LEU A 281 -5.85 14.16 14.94
CA LEU A 281 -6.38 14.58 16.25
C LEU A 281 -5.33 15.12 17.22
N SER A 282 -4.35 14.31 17.59
CA SER A 282 -3.29 14.67 18.53
C SER A 282 -1.99 13.95 18.15
N THR A 283 -0.88 14.34 18.77
CA THR A 283 0.40 13.70 18.46
C THR A 283 0.58 12.33 19.12
N GLY A 284 -0.29 11.92 20.07
CA GLY A 284 -0.14 10.68 20.84
C GLY A 284 1.19 10.54 21.62
N GLY A 285 1.98 11.61 21.73
CA GLY A 285 3.35 11.56 22.24
C GLY A 285 4.32 10.74 21.38
N ILE A 286 3.96 10.48 20.12
CA ILE A 286 4.81 9.71 19.20
C ILE A 286 5.72 10.61 18.37
N LEU A 287 6.99 10.23 18.30
CA LEU A 287 7.91 10.78 17.34
C LEU A 287 7.70 10.08 15.98
N PRO A 288 7.50 10.80 14.87
CA PRO A 288 7.38 10.19 13.56
C PRO A 288 8.65 9.39 13.28
N ALA A 289 8.52 8.11 12.92
CA ALA A 289 9.69 7.28 12.66
C ALA A 289 9.86 6.88 11.20
N ILE A 290 8.94 7.28 10.31
CA ILE A 290 9.06 6.99 8.88
C ILE A 290 9.55 8.26 8.17
N PRO A 291 10.71 8.21 7.48
CA PRO A 291 11.26 9.38 6.80
C PRO A 291 10.30 10.01 5.78
N ASP A 292 9.49 9.21 5.09
CA ASP A 292 8.50 9.69 4.12
C ASP A 292 7.41 10.61 4.74
N PHE A 293 7.28 10.61 6.07
CA PHE A 293 6.27 11.36 6.83
C PHE A 293 6.87 12.51 7.65
N VAL A 294 8.13 12.86 7.37
CA VAL A 294 8.82 13.98 7.99
C VAL A 294 9.42 14.83 6.89
N ASP A 295 9.01 16.10 6.82
CA ASP A 295 9.63 17.04 5.89
C ASP A 295 11.12 17.21 6.19
N ASN A 296 11.92 17.42 5.15
CA ASN A 296 13.31 17.86 5.31
C ASN A 296 13.33 19.30 5.85
N VAL A 297 13.25 19.43 7.17
CA VAL A 297 13.38 20.71 7.87
C VAL A 297 14.86 21.13 7.93
N SER A 298 15.12 22.42 8.10
CA SER A 298 16.46 22.96 8.39
C SER A 298 17.07 22.35 9.66
N THR A 299 18.39 22.48 9.81
CA THR A 299 19.10 22.12 11.03
C THR A 299 18.43 22.74 12.27
N PRO A 300 18.27 21.99 13.37
CA PRO A 300 17.66 22.49 14.59
C PRO A 300 18.36 23.75 15.10
N THR A 301 17.58 24.78 15.48
CA THR A 301 18.13 26.02 16.07
C THR A 301 18.53 25.82 17.53
N ALA A 302 17.90 24.87 18.21
CA ALA A 302 18.17 24.42 19.56
C ALA A 302 17.66 22.98 19.72
N THR A 303 18.18 22.24 20.71
CA THR A 303 17.91 20.82 20.95
C THR A 303 17.45 20.56 22.39
N MET A 304 17.18 19.30 22.74
CA MET A 304 16.76 18.87 24.08
C MET A 304 15.47 19.60 24.51
N PHE A 305 15.38 20.06 25.77
CA PHE A 305 14.22 20.81 26.26
C PHE A 305 14.03 22.19 25.60
N ALA A 306 15.05 22.70 24.90
CA ALA A 306 15.01 23.98 24.19
C ALA A 306 14.69 23.81 22.70
N PHE A 307 14.19 22.65 22.26
CA PHE A 307 13.99 22.33 20.85
C PHE A 307 13.19 23.40 20.08
N GLY A 308 13.81 23.97 19.05
CA GLY A 308 13.22 25.04 18.24
C GLY A 308 12.55 24.58 16.94
N GLY A 309 12.35 23.28 16.77
CA GLY A 309 12.00 22.67 15.48
C GLY A 309 13.23 22.41 14.61
N GLY A 310 13.14 21.46 13.69
CA GLY A 310 14.24 21.10 12.80
C GLY A 310 14.34 19.61 12.48
N THR A 311 15.41 19.23 11.79
CA THR A 311 15.68 17.84 11.44
C THR A 311 15.83 16.96 12.69
N VAL A 312 15.08 15.87 12.73
CA VAL A 312 15.17 14.84 13.77
C VAL A 312 15.80 13.59 13.17
N VAL A 313 16.72 12.98 13.91
CA VAL A 313 17.42 11.77 13.47
C VAL A 313 16.48 10.58 13.60
N LEU A 314 16.16 9.95 12.48
CA LEU A 314 15.36 8.74 12.42
C LEU A 314 16.26 7.54 12.18
N ASN A 315 16.35 6.63 13.15
CA ASN A 315 17.07 5.38 12.99
C ASN A 315 16.09 4.25 12.62
N THR A 316 15.49 4.34 11.44
CA THR A 316 14.57 3.33 10.92
C THR A 316 14.97 2.88 9.54
N THR A 317 14.89 1.57 9.33
CA THR A 317 15.15 0.93 8.05
C THR A 317 13.92 0.17 7.61
N VAL A 318 13.41 0.54 6.43
CA VAL A 318 12.31 -0.18 5.77
C VAL A 318 12.94 -1.24 4.86
N HIS A 319 12.71 -2.52 5.15
CA HIS A 319 13.32 -3.64 4.42
C HIS A 319 12.66 -3.91 3.04
N ASN A 320 12.09 -2.89 2.41
CA ASN A 320 11.49 -2.97 1.08
C ASN A 320 11.91 -1.76 0.24
N ASN A 321 12.70 -2.02 -0.80
CA ASN A 321 13.24 -0.97 -1.68
C ASN A 321 12.24 -0.50 -2.75
N LEU A 322 11.05 -1.10 -2.86
CA LEU A 322 10.06 -0.75 -3.89
C LEU A 322 9.29 0.50 -3.50
N ALA A 323 9.32 1.54 -4.34
CA ALA A 323 8.50 2.74 -4.17
C ALA A 323 7.01 2.39 -4.12
N GLY A 324 6.56 1.53 -5.04
CA GLY A 324 5.16 1.22 -5.22
C GLY A 324 4.32 2.45 -5.55
N MET A 325 3.00 2.25 -5.57
CA MET A 325 2.01 3.29 -5.90
C MET A 325 1.51 3.99 -4.64
N SER A 326 1.43 3.27 -3.53
CA SER A 326 1.20 3.81 -2.20
C SER A 326 1.89 2.93 -1.17
N ARG A 327 2.30 3.54 -0.06
CA ARG A 327 2.93 2.85 1.06
C ARG A 327 2.22 3.19 2.34
N ASN A 328 1.84 2.16 3.08
CA ASN A 328 1.24 2.29 4.39
C ASN A 328 2.17 1.61 5.39
N TYR A 329 2.37 2.24 6.54
CA TYR A 329 3.23 1.68 7.56
C TYR A 329 2.45 1.56 8.87
N THR A 330 2.70 0.49 9.61
CA THR A 330 2.18 0.28 10.94
C THR A 330 3.37 -0.03 11.83
N VAL A 331 3.66 0.84 12.79
CA VAL A 331 4.87 0.77 13.61
C VAL A 331 4.50 0.75 15.08
N ASN A 332 5.09 -0.15 15.85
CA ASN A 332 4.98 -0.16 17.30
C ASN A 332 6.03 0.79 17.89
N GLN A 333 5.56 1.82 18.58
CA GLN A 333 6.37 2.92 19.10
C GLN A 333 5.99 3.21 20.55
N GLN A 334 6.92 3.79 21.29
CA GLN A 334 6.58 4.45 22.53
C GLN A 334 5.73 5.69 22.23
N GLY A 335 4.74 5.98 23.04
CA GLY A 335 4.01 7.23 23.08
C GLY A 335 4.07 7.84 24.48
N LEU A 336 3.54 9.04 24.62
CA LEU A 336 3.29 9.68 25.91
C LEU A 336 1.91 10.31 25.82
N THR A 337 0.98 9.86 26.66
CA THR A 337 -0.35 10.43 26.78
C THR A 337 -0.63 10.79 28.24
N ALA A 338 -1.86 11.17 28.58
CA ALA A 338 -2.25 11.42 29.94
C ALA A 338 -3.63 10.86 30.26
N ASN A 339 -3.75 10.29 31.45
CA ASN A 339 -5.04 10.20 32.09
C ASN A 339 -5.38 11.57 32.67
N VAL A 340 -6.40 12.20 32.11
CA VAL A 340 -6.90 13.49 32.59
C VAL A 340 -8.31 13.29 33.08
N SER A 341 -8.57 13.70 34.31
CA SER A 341 -9.91 13.74 34.87
C SER A 341 -10.21 15.15 35.34
N CYS A 342 -11.25 15.77 34.77
CA CYS A 342 -11.69 17.09 35.17
C CYS A 342 -12.97 16.99 35.98
N SER A 343 -12.97 17.64 37.14
CA SER A 343 -14.13 17.72 38.02
C SER A 343 -14.41 19.16 38.39
N GLN A 344 -15.69 19.49 38.54
CA GLN A 344 -16.09 20.80 39.02
C GLN A 344 -16.13 20.76 40.53
N GLN A 345 -15.45 21.69 41.15
CA GLN A 345 -15.36 21.77 42.59
C GLN A 345 -15.47 23.22 43.01
N ASP A 346 -16.23 23.48 44.06
CA ASP A 346 -16.25 24.78 44.68
C ASP A 346 -14.84 25.13 45.19
N LEU A 347 -14.30 26.25 44.70
CA LEU A 347 -12.98 26.74 45.10
C LEU A 347 -13.06 27.63 46.35
N ASP A 348 -14.26 27.79 46.92
CA ASP A 348 -14.45 28.47 48.19
C ASP A 348 -13.87 27.66 49.37
N SER A 349 -13.33 28.39 50.36
CA SER A 349 -12.71 27.79 51.56
C SER A 349 -13.75 27.03 52.40
N PRO A 350 -13.50 25.78 52.83
CA PRO A 350 -12.21 25.08 52.86
C PRO A 350 -12.06 24.02 51.76
N SER A 351 -11.80 24.44 50.52
CA SER A 351 -11.31 23.56 49.46
C SER A 351 -9.77 23.45 49.51
N PRO A 352 -9.18 22.27 49.21
CA PRO A 352 -7.73 22.13 49.05
C PRO A 352 -7.18 23.02 47.92
N PHE A 353 -8.06 23.52 47.05
CA PHE A 353 -7.76 24.43 45.97
C PHE A 353 -8.54 25.72 46.18
N SER A 354 -7.84 26.84 46.34
CA SER A 354 -8.43 28.17 46.35
C SER A 354 -7.85 28.95 45.19
N LEU A 355 -8.67 29.68 44.44
CA LEU A 355 -8.19 30.62 43.44
C LEU A 355 -8.50 32.05 43.91
N LEU A 356 -7.48 32.76 44.39
CA LEU A 356 -7.64 34.15 44.81
C LEU A 356 -7.30 35.09 43.67
N ASN A 357 -8.28 35.85 43.17
CA ASN A 357 -8.10 36.84 42.12
C ASN A 357 -7.99 38.24 42.72
N ASN A 358 -6.77 38.78 42.76
CA ASN A 358 -6.54 40.19 43.09
C ASN A 358 -6.34 40.99 41.81
N TYR A 359 -6.84 42.24 41.76
CA TYR A 359 -6.60 43.08 40.59
C TYR A 359 -6.27 44.53 40.89
N VAL A 360 -5.48 45.13 39.98
CA VAL A 360 -5.17 46.56 39.97
C VAL A 360 -5.58 47.15 38.63
N PHE A 361 -6.31 48.27 38.68
CA PHE A 361 -6.70 49.01 37.49
C PHE A 361 -5.63 50.05 37.11
N TYR A 362 -5.27 50.07 35.83
CA TYR A 362 -4.33 51.03 35.27
C TYR A 362 -4.97 51.78 34.09
N ASN A 363 -5.01 53.10 34.20
CA ASN A 363 -5.45 53.99 33.13
C ASN A 363 -4.23 54.65 32.48
N PRO A 364 -3.98 54.47 31.17
CA PRO A 364 -2.82 55.08 30.52
C PRO A 364 -2.87 56.62 30.61
N PRO A 365 -1.78 57.29 31.02
CA PRO A 365 -1.77 58.71 31.44
C PRO A 365 -2.11 59.74 30.35
N ASN A 366 -2.32 59.33 29.10
CA ASN A 366 -2.61 60.23 27.97
C ASN A 366 -3.76 59.72 27.08
N SER A 367 -4.78 59.05 27.63
CA SER A 367 -5.99 58.68 26.88
C SER A 367 -7.06 59.77 27.04
N PRO A 368 -7.14 60.80 26.16
CA PRO A 368 -8.09 61.89 26.31
C PRO A 368 -9.43 61.39 25.77
N GLY A 369 -10.32 60.99 26.68
CA GLY A 369 -11.70 60.61 26.33
C GLY A 369 -11.91 59.16 25.88
N ASN A 370 -10.88 58.30 25.86
CA ASN A 370 -11.05 56.87 25.60
C ASN A 370 -11.07 56.05 26.89
N ASN A 371 -12.26 55.50 27.12
CA ASN A 371 -12.76 54.74 28.25
C ASN A 371 -12.17 53.32 28.37
N THR A 372 -10.87 53.14 28.12
CA THR A 372 -10.25 51.80 28.07
C THR A 372 -8.96 51.77 28.89
N GLY A 373 -8.95 50.97 29.95
CA GLY A 373 -7.79 50.71 30.79
C GLY A 373 -7.35 49.25 30.75
N TYR A 374 -6.29 48.93 31.49
CA TYR A 374 -5.86 47.56 31.73
C TYR A 374 -6.19 47.16 33.17
N ARG A 375 -6.55 45.90 33.34
CA ARG A 375 -6.69 45.25 34.63
C ARG A 375 -5.62 44.18 34.73
N PHE A 376 -4.74 44.33 35.72
CA PHE A 376 -3.75 43.33 36.07
C PHE A 376 -4.37 42.41 37.09
N TRP A 377 -4.39 41.11 36.81
CA TRP A 377 -4.87 40.09 37.73
C TRP A 377 -3.69 39.33 38.32
N THR A 378 -3.84 38.90 39.55
CA THR A 378 -2.97 37.90 40.17
C THR A 378 -3.88 36.80 40.67
N SER A 379 -3.73 35.61 40.10
CA SER A 379 -4.45 34.41 40.51
C SER A 379 -3.50 33.53 41.30
N SER A 380 -3.88 33.19 42.53
CA SER A 380 -3.08 32.34 43.42
C SER A 380 -3.77 31.01 43.63
N ALA A 381 -3.10 29.90 43.34
CA ALA A 381 -3.57 28.55 43.64
C ALA A 381 -2.86 27.98 44.87
N ASN A 382 -3.64 27.35 45.75
CA ASN A 382 -3.08 26.62 46.88
C ASN A 382 -2.53 25.26 46.43
N CYS A 383 -1.21 25.11 46.40
CA CYS A 383 -0.48 23.89 46.09
C CYS A 383 0.20 23.31 47.36
N SER A 384 -0.34 23.58 48.56
CA SER A 384 0.23 23.12 49.84
C SER A 384 0.22 21.60 50.00
N ASN A 385 -0.63 20.91 49.25
CA ASN A 385 -0.66 19.45 49.17
C ASN A 385 0.37 18.88 48.18
N SER A 386 1.19 19.70 47.54
CA SER A 386 2.28 19.21 46.69
C SER A 386 3.30 18.44 47.52
N ALA A 387 3.85 17.36 46.96
CA ALA A 387 4.96 16.64 47.58
C ALA A 387 6.20 17.51 47.79
N ALA A 388 6.32 18.60 47.02
CA ALA A 388 7.35 19.63 47.14
C ALA A 388 7.01 20.75 48.15
N GLN A 389 5.82 20.73 48.79
CA GLN A 389 5.39 21.70 49.80
C GLN A 389 5.46 23.17 49.34
N ILE A 390 5.07 23.44 48.09
CA ILE A 390 5.29 24.73 47.42
C ILE A 390 4.39 25.86 47.97
N GLY A 391 3.38 25.55 48.78
CA GLY A 391 2.50 26.56 49.38
C GLY A 391 1.57 27.15 48.34
N TYR A 392 1.66 28.46 48.07
CA TYR A 392 0.84 29.14 47.05
C TYR A 392 1.65 29.37 45.77
N TYR A 393 1.02 29.14 44.62
CA TYR A 393 1.58 29.44 43.31
C TYR A 393 0.81 30.57 42.63
N ASP A 394 1.49 31.68 42.40
CA ASP A 394 0.89 32.92 41.87
C ASP A 394 1.18 33.08 40.37
N GLN A 395 0.15 33.51 39.62
CA GLN A 395 0.28 33.82 38.21
C GLN A 395 -0.38 35.16 37.87
N GLY A 396 0.34 35.98 37.10
CA GLY A 396 -0.11 37.30 36.68
C GLY A 396 -0.76 37.29 35.30
N TYR A 397 -1.86 38.02 35.13
CA TYR A 397 -2.58 38.16 33.86
C TYR A 397 -2.96 39.61 33.57
N VAL A 398 -3.27 39.91 32.31
CA VAL A 398 -3.70 41.25 31.90
C VAL A 398 -4.95 41.15 31.02
N THR A 399 -6.00 41.86 31.40
CA THR A 399 -7.21 42.04 30.58
C THR A 399 -7.49 43.51 30.32
N THR A 400 -8.29 43.79 29.30
CA THR A 400 -8.84 45.13 29.07
C THR A 400 -10.01 45.38 30.01
N ALA A 401 -10.16 46.63 30.44
CA ALA A 401 -11.24 47.10 31.29
C ALA A 401 -11.87 48.35 30.67
N ASN A 402 -13.17 48.54 30.93
CA ASN A 402 -13.88 49.75 30.50
C ASN A 402 -13.62 50.93 31.47
N ALA A 403 -14.13 52.12 31.12
CA ALA A 403 -13.93 53.33 31.93
C ALA A 403 -14.53 53.29 33.33
N THR A 404 -15.49 52.41 33.57
CA THR A 404 -16.12 52.26 34.87
C THR A 404 -15.34 51.30 35.77
N ASN A 405 -14.10 50.95 35.38
CA ASN A 405 -13.23 49.96 36.02
C ASN A 405 -13.80 48.54 36.03
N TYR A 406 -14.87 48.25 35.28
CA TYR A 406 -15.43 46.91 35.18
C TYR A 406 -14.76 46.15 34.02
N ALA A 407 -14.61 44.83 34.20
CA ALA A 407 -14.29 43.96 33.08
C ALA A 407 -15.41 44.13 32.02
N ASN A 408 -15.03 44.32 30.75
CA ASN A 408 -16.01 44.44 29.68
C ASN A 408 -16.56 43.05 29.36
N CYS A 409 -17.36 42.46 30.27
CA CYS A 409 -17.74 41.05 30.18
C CYS A 409 -18.47 40.68 28.87
N ALA A 410 -19.07 41.65 28.18
CA ALA A 410 -19.70 41.45 26.88
C ALA A 410 -18.71 41.18 25.74
N GLY A 411 -17.44 41.59 25.88
CA GLY A 411 -16.40 41.42 24.85
C GLY A 411 -15.07 40.86 25.37
N THR A 412 -14.90 40.73 26.68
CA THR A 412 -13.67 40.23 27.33
C THR A 412 -14.01 39.08 28.26
N GLY A 413 -13.26 37.98 28.16
CA GLY A 413 -13.30 36.89 29.13
C GLY A 413 -12.02 36.79 29.93
N PHE A 414 -12.13 36.29 31.15
CA PHE A 414 -10.98 35.95 31.99
C PHE A 414 -11.06 34.48 32.37
N LEU A 415 -9.98 33.74 32.11
CA LEU A 415 -9.85 32.33 32.47
C LEU A 415 -8.42 32.08 32.98
N PRO A 416 -8.17 32.32 34.28
CA PRO A 416 -6.93 31.92 34.91
C PRO A 416 -6.78 30.40 34.89
N VAL A 417 -5.56 29.94 34.61
CA VAL A 417 -5.19 28.54 34.55
C VAL A 417 -3.89 28.36 35.32
N VAL A 418 -3.97 27.81 36.52
CA VAL A 418 -2.80 27.63 37.38
C VAL A 418 -2.55 26.15 37.59
N ALA A 419 -1.36 25.67 37.24
CA ALA A 419 -0.97 24.27 37.44
C ALA A 419 -0.11 24.12 38.70
N CYS A 420 -0.48 23.16 39.54
CA CYS A 420 0.23 22.81 40.76
C CYS A 420 0.97 21.47 40.57
N PRO A 421 2.31 21.44 40.64
CA PRO A 421 3.09 20.22 40.45
C PRO A 421 2.93 19.23 41.61
N MET A 422 3.17 17.94 41.31
CA MET A 422 3.38 16.86 42.29
C MET A 422 2.23 16.69 43.30
N GLN A 423 1.00 16.75 42.82
CA GLN A 423 -0.21 16.48 43.60
C GLN A 423 -1.34 15.98 42.72
N ASP A 424 -2.26 15.24 43.34
CA ASP A 424 -3.55 14.86 42.80
C ASP A 424 -4.69 15.48 43.62
N THR A 425 -5.93 15.08 43.32
CA THR A 425 -7.12 15.54 44.05
C THR A 425 -7.20 15.02 45.49
N SER A 426 -6.44 13.99 45.84
CA SER A 426 -6.41 13.36 47.16
C SER A 426 -5.23 13.82 48.04
N GLY A 427 -4.16 14.36 47.45
CA GLY A 427 -2.99 14.85 48.17
C GLY A 427 -1.69 14.83 47.36
N PRO A 428 -0.54 14.73 48.04
CA PRO A 428 0.78 14.68 47.39
C PRO A 428 0.95 13.44 46.52
N ASN A 429 1.38 13.64 45.26
CA ASN A 429 1.62 12.55 44.32
C ASN A 429 2.73 12.90 43.33
N ASN A 430 3.76 12.06 43.23
CA ASN A 430 4.91 12.31 42.36
C ASN A 430 4.67 11.96 40.88
N ASN A 431 3.51 11.39 40.56
CA ASN A 431 3.16 10.91 39.22
C ASN A 431 2.18 11.83 38.49
N SER A 432 1.60 12.79 39.18
CA SER A 432 0.52 13.63 38.69
C SER A 432 0.70 15.09 39.11
N PHE A 433 -0.08 15.95 38.47
CA PHE A 433 -0.21 17.35 38.81
C PHE A 433 -1.66 17.77 38.60
N THR A 434 -2.07 18.86 39.25
CA THR A 434 -3.42 19.40 39.08
C THR A 434 -3.40 20.75 38.37
N ILE A 435 -4.44 21.02 37.59
CA ILE A 435 -4.68 22.29 36.92
C ILE A 435 -5.97 22.88 37.46
N VAL A 436 -5.89 24.07 38.04
CA VAL A 436 -7.03 24.80 38.60
C VAL A 436 -7.43 25.91 37.63
N MET A 437 -8.71 25.94 37.28
CA MET A 437 -9.27 26.91 36.33
C MET A 437 -10.60 27.44 36.83
N MET A 438 -10.88 28.71 36.55
CA MET A 438 -12.18 29.33 36.83
C MET A 438 -12.48 30.38 35.78
N GLY A 439 -13.58 30.23 35.06
CA GLY A 439 -13.99 31.20 34.06
C GLY A 439 -14.79 32.36 34.66
N GLU A 440 -14.53 33.57 34.16
CA GLU A 440 -15.29 34.78 34.45
C GLU A 440 -15.72 35.47 33.14
N CYS A 441 -16.82 36.23 33.21
CA CYS A 441 -17.39 36.97 32.08
C CYS A 441 -17.70 36.05 30.88
N LYS A 442 -17.09 36.26 29.71
CA LYS A 442 -17.29 35.44 28.49
C LYS A 442 -17.06 33.93 28.73
N TYR A 443 -16.24 33.58 29.72
CA TYR A 443 -15.91 32.19 30.05
C TYR A 443 -16.65 31.67 31.29
N ASP A 444 -17.68 32.37 31.78
CA ASP A 444 -18.48 31.97 32.95
C ASP A 444 -19.14 30.58 32.81
N PHE A 445 -19.32 30.10 31.58
CA PHE A 445 -19.76 28.74 31.30
C PHE A 445 -18.77 27.67 31.78
N ILE A 446 -17.49 28.02 32.03
CA ILE A 446 -16.49 27.15 32.66
C ILE A 446 -16.48 27.45 34.17
N PRO A 447 -17.26 26.71 34.98
CA PRO A 447 -17.23 26.92 36.42
C PRO A 447 -15.87 26.52 37.01
N PRO A 448 -15.63 26.83 38.29
CA PRO A 448 -14.50 26.31 39.05
C PRO A 448 -14.22 24.82 38.77
N THR A 449 -13.11 24.54 38.11
CA THR A 449 -12.75 23.21 37.57
C THR A 449 -11.32 22.87 37.97
N ILE A 450 -11.14 21.63 38.43
CA ILE A 450 -9.84 21.04 38.70
C ILE A 450 -9.66 19.85 37.77
N CYS A 451 -8.57 19.86 37.02
CA CYS A 451 -8.15 18.75 36.19
C CYS A 451 -6.94 18.07 36.80
N GLU A 452 -7.08 16.81 37.17
CA GLU A 452 -5.97 15.94 37.55
C GLU A 452 -5.34 15.36 36.30
N VAL A 453 -4.03 15.56 36.13
CA VAL A 453 -3.28 15.12 34.96
C VAL A 453 -2.20 14.14 35.41
N THR A 454 -2.30 12.90 34.95
CA THR A 454 -1.29 11.86 35.16
C THR A 454 -0.67 11.47 33.83
N PRO A 455 0.51 12.01 33.47
CA PRO A 455 1.23 11.61 32.26
C PRO A 455 1.65 10.14 32.32
N ILE A 456 1.38 9.40 31.26
CA ILE A 456 1.66 7.98 31.14
C ILE A 456 2.46 7.70 29.87
N VAL A 457 3.55 6.97 30.02
CA VAL A 457 4.31 6.45 28.89
C VAL A 457 3.61 5.21 28.38
N THR A 458 3.37 5.13 27.08
CA THR A 458 2.57 4.08 26.46
C THR A 458 3.34 3.36 25.38
N ASN A 459 2.90 2.13 25.05
CA ASN A 459 3.22 1.51 23.77
C ASN A 459 1.99 1.65 22.86
N VAL A 460 2.19 2.27 21.71
CA VAL A 460 1.14 2.55 20.73
C VAL A 460 1.52 2.01 19.37
N VAL A 461 0.52 1.51 18.66
CA VAL A 461 0.65 1.17 17.25
C VAL A 461 0.32 2.42 16.45
N ALA A 462 1.31 2.97 15.77
CA ALA A 462 1.18 4.14 14.93
C ALA A 462 0.97 3.72 13.47
N ASP A 463 -0.14 4.16 12.88
CA ASP A 463 -0.42 3.99 11.46
C ASP A 463 0.01 5.24 10.69
N TYR A 464 0.78 5.03 9.63
CA TYR A 464 1.27 6.03 8.71
C TYR A 464 0.60 5.79 7.36
N ASN A 465 -0.37 6.64 7.01
CA ASN A 465 -1.19 6.43 5.83
C ASN A 465 -1.48 7.77 5.15
N ASN A 466 -1.20 7.87 3.85
CA ASN A 466 -1.44 9.07 3.03
C ASN A 466 -0.89 10.39 3.63
N GLY A 467 0.30 10.36 4.23
CA GLY A 467 0.91 11.54 4.87
C GLY A 467 0.35 11.89 6.26
N ILE A 468 -0.61 11.13 6.77
CA ILE A 468 -1.20 11.32 8.10
C ILE A 468 -0.71 10.20 9.04
N ILE A 469 -0.33 10.61 10.25
CA ILE A 469 0.08 9.74 11.35
C ILE A 469 -1.08 9.63 12.33
N SER A 470 -1.52 8.41 12.63
CA SER A 470 -2.55 8.17 13.64
C SER A 470 -2.07 7.16 14.68
N ALA A 471 -2.12 7.55 15.95
CA ALA A 471 -1.85 6.65 17.06
C ALA A 471 -3.12 5.85 17.42
N GLN A 472 -2.99 4.52 17.48
CA GLN A 472 -4.03 3.64 18.01
C GLN A 472 -4.05 3.68 19.54
N SER A 473 -5.10 3.08 20.13
CA SER A 473 -5.23 2.95 21.58
C SER A 473 -3.99 2.29 22.22
N PRO A 474 -3.53 2.77 23.38
CA PRO A 474 -2.34 2.24 24.04
C PRO A 474 -2.56 0.82 24.55
N GLN A 475 -1.53 -0.03 24.42
CA GLN A 475 -1.58 -1.44 24.87
C GLN A 475 -1.04 -1.63 26.29
N ASN A 476 0.09 -0.99 26.60
CA ASN A 476 0.76 -1.04 27.91
C ASN A 476 1.07 0.39 28.34
N TYR A 477 1.03 0.66 29.65
CA TYR A 477 1.31 1.99 30.19
C TYR A 477 1.88 1.96 31.61
N TYR A 478 2.68 2.98 31.94
CA TYR A 478 3.17 3.28 33.29
C TYR A 478 3.29 4.80 33.46
N ALA A 479 3.25 5.28 34.70
CA ALA A 479 3.32 6.72 34.97
C ALA A 479 4.71 7.28 34.66
N LEU A 480 4.76 8.43 33.99
CA LEU A 480 6.03 9.08 33.62
C LEU A 480 6.84 9.43 34.87
N GLY A 481 6.19 9.95 35.91
CA GLY A 481 6.84 10.39 37.16
C GLY A 481 7.65 9.31 37.87
N GLU A 482 7.24 8.04 37.76
CA GLU A 482 7.96 6.90 38.38
C GLU A 482 9.30 6.63 37.70
N SER A 483 9.37 6.89 36.39
CA SER A 483 10.52 6.57 35.55
C SER A 483 11.42 7.78 35.26
N ASN A 484 10.83 8.96 35.12
CA ASN A 484 11.50 10.19 34.70
C ASN A 484 10.82 11.44 35.29
N PRO A 485 11.10 11.79 36.56
CA PRO A 485 10.49 12.94 37.25
C PRO A 485 10.87 14.28 36.61
N THR A 486 12.04 14.37 35.96
CA THR A 486 12.47 15.57 35.23
C THR A 486 11.61 15.83 34.00
N ALA A 487 11.30 14.78 33.21
CA ALA A 487 10.38 14.90 32.09
C ALA A 487 8.97 15.27 32.56
N LEU A 488 8.48 14.71 33.69
CA LEU A 488 7.23 15.14 34.29
C LEU A 488 7.25 16.64 34.64
N SER A 489 8.32 17.11 35.27
CA SER A 489 8.48 18.53 35.63
C SER A 489 8.47 19.45 34.41
N PHE A 490 9.04 19.01 33.28
CA PHE A 490 8.91 19.71 32.00
C PHE A 490 7.45 19.78 31.54
N ILE A 491 6.69 18.68 31.59
CA ILE A 491 5.27 18.66 31.21
C ILE A 491 4.44 19.60 32.12
N VAL A 492 4.73 19.64 33.42
CA VAL A 492 4.08 20.61 34.32
C VAL A 492 4.44 22.03 33.92
N GLY A 493 5.72 22.31 33.66
CA GLY A 493 6.19 23.61 33.19
C GLY A 493 5.51 24.05 31.89
N LEU A 494 5.28 23.11 30.96
CA LEU A 494 4.53 23.34 29.73
C LEU A 494 3.08 23.74 30.02
N ALA A 495 2.39 23.04 30.93
CA ALA A 495 1.03 23.39 31.33
C ALA A 495 0.94 24.76 32.01
N VAL A 496 1.88 25.08 32.92
CA VAL A 496 2.01 26.40 33.55
C VAL A 496 2.22 27.49 32.49
N TRP A 497 3.08 27.23 31.51
CA TRP A 497 3.41 28.18 30.46
C TRP A 497 2.21 28.47 29.55
N ILE A 498 1.57 27.42 29.03
CA ILE A 498 0.37 27.53 28.19
C ILE A 498 -0.75 28.22 28.96
N GLY A 499 -1.01 27.80 30.21
CA GLY A 499 -2.04 28.41 31.05
C GLY A 499 -1.80 29.90 31.31
N GLY A 500 -0.56 30.28 31.61
CA GLY A 500 -0.18 31.67 31.87
C GLY A 500 -0.26 32.59 30.66
N ARG A 501 0.04 32.05 29.47
CA ARG A 501 0.06 32.81 28.21
C ARG A 501 -1.25 32.75 27.44
N ALA A 502 -2.13 31.80 27.77
CA ALA A 502 -3.42 31.67 27.11
C ALA A 502 -4.27 32.94 27.21
N GLN A 503 -4.15 33.70 28.31
CA GLN A 503 -4.91 34.92 28.53
C GLN A 503 -4.27 36.12 27.82
N GLY A 504 -4.95 36.61 26.78
CA GLY A 504 -4.69 37.90 26.16
C GLY A 504 -5.55 39.02 26.75
N PRO A 505 -5.41 40.25 26.24
CA PRO A 505 -6.15 41.42 26.74
C PRO A 505 -7.67 41.34 26.55
N VAL A 506 -8.17 40.57 25.57
CA VAL A 506 -9.60 40.51 25.22
C VAL A 506 -10.18 39.09 25.24
N GLY A 507 -9.35 38.07 25.35
CA GLY A 507 -9.79 36.69 25.29
C GLY A 507 -8.73 35.75 25.84
N ASN A 508 -9.07 34.49 25.89
CA ASN A 508 -8.24 33.41 26.37
C ASN A 508 -8.27 32.29 25.32
N SER A 509 -7.11 31.85 24.82
CA SER A 509 -7.05 30.84 23.75
C SER A 509 -7.64 29.49 24.16
N ILE A 510 -7.49 29.10 25.43
CA ILE A 510 -8.12 27.89 26.00
C ILE A 510 -9.63 28.10 26.07
N GLY A 511 -10.08 29.18 26.69
CA GLY A 511 -11.50 29.49 26.84
C GLY A 511 -12.23 29.65 25.50
N ASP A 512 -11.60 30.29 24.52
CA ASP A 512 -12.11 30.44 23.16
C ASP A 512 -12.17 29.11 22.42
N SER A 513 -11.20 28.21 22.64
CA SER A 513 -11.20 26.86 22.09
C SER A 513 -12.37 26.05 22.63
N VAL A 514 -12.54 26.02 23.96
CA VAL A 514 -13.65 25.30 24.60
C VAL A 514 -14.98 25.89 24.15
N PHE A 515 -15.12 27.21 24.13
CA PHE A 515 -16.32 27.89 23.64
C PHE A 515 -16.65 27.52 22.19
N LEU A 516 -15.65 27.53 21.29
CA LEU A 516 -15.84 27.19 19.89
C LEU A 516 -16.29 25.74 19.74
N ILE A 517 -15.56 24.80 20.36
CA ILE A 517 -15.87 23.37 20.34
C ILE A 517 -17.29 23.12 20.87
N GLN A 518 -17.63 23.72 21.99
CA GLN A 518 -18.98 23.66 22.57
C GLN A 518 -20.04 24.21 21.60
N SER A 519 -19.78 25.36 20.97
CA SER A 519 -20.75 26.00 20.06
C SER A 519 -21.04 25.20 18.78
N THR A 520 -20.11 24.33 18.36
CA THR A 520 -20.30 23.46 17.19
C THR A 520 -21.23 22.27 17.46
N GLN A 521 -21.45 21.92 18.73
CA GLN A 521 -22.44 20.93 19.14
C GLN A 521 -23.84 21.55 19.09
N GLN A 522 -24.47 21.53 17.90
CA GLN A 522 -25.76 22.15 17.61
C GLN A 522 -26.99 21.53 18.30
N GLN A 523 -26.85 20.71 19.35
CA GLN A 523 -27.96 19.91 19.86
C GLN A 523 -28.01 19.85 21.39
N ASP A 524 -29.14 20.37 21.89
CA ASP A 524 -29.60 20.49 23.27
C ASP A 524 -28.96 21.61 24.12
N GLN A 525 -29.80 22.60 24.46
CA GLN A 525 -29.53 23.76 25.31
C GLN A 525 -29.13 23.41 26.76
N THR A 526 -28.83 22.14 27.04
CA THR A 526 -28.25 21.67 28.29
C THR A 526 -26.87 21.11 28.01
N THR A 527 -25.94 21.95 27.57
CA THR A 527 -24.51 21.61 27.67
C THR A 527 -24.22 21.34 29.13
N THR A 528 -24.05 20.07 29.45
CA THR A 528 -23.79 19.63 30.81
C THR A 528 -22.35 19.97 31.16
N ASN A 529 -22.13 20.22 32.45
CA ASN A 529 -20.81 20.29 33.05
C ASN A 529 -19.88 19.13 32.65
N ALA A 530 -20.44 17.94 32.41
CA ALA A 530 -19.72 16.77 31.92
C ALA A 530 -19.12 16.97 30.51
N THR A 531 -19.81 17.68 29.62
CA THR A 531 -19.32 17.99 28.27
C THR A 531 -18.10 18.91 28.33
N ILE A 532 -18.15 19.96 29.15
CA ILE A 532 -17.04 20.90 29.33
C ILE A 532 -15.84 20.18 29.93
N ASN A 533 -16.06 19.36 30.96
CA ASN A 533 -15.01 18.54 31.56
C ASN A 533 -14.38 17.61 30.52
N THR A 534 -15.18 16.97 29.67
CA THR A 534 -14.68 16.10 28.59
C THR A 534 -13.79 16.87 27.59
N ILE A 535 -14.22 18.07 27.18
CA ILE A 535 -13.43 18.93 26.28
C ILE A 535 -12.10 19.31 26.95
N LEU A 536 -12.13 19.71 28.24
CA LEU A 536 -10.92 20.06 28.99
C LEU A 536 -10.00 18.86 29.23
N GLU A 537 -10.55 17.69 29.50
CA GLU A 537 -9.79 16.43 29.63
C GLU A 537 -9.02 16.12 28.36
N ASP A 538 -9.68 16.18 27.22
CA ASP A 538 -9.05 15.91 25.92
C ASP A 538 -8.09 17.05 25.52
N TYR A 539 -8.39 18.31 25.86
CA TYR A 539 -7.51 19.46 25.64
C TYR A 539 -6.17 19.27 26.35
N TRP A 540 -6.20 19.02 27.67
CA TRP A 540 -4.99 18.84 28.46
C TRP A 540 -4.27 17.54 28.12
N ARG A 541 -5.00 16.48 27.75
CA ARG A 541 -4.37 15.25 27.22
C ARG A 541 -3.56 15.56 25.95
N GLY A 542 -4.14 16.32 25.02
CA GLY A 542 -3.45 16.77 23.81
C GLY A 542 -2.19 17.57 24.10
N VAL A 543 -2.24 18.48 25.08
CA VAL A 543 -1.07 19.25 25.52
C VAL A 543 0.05 18.35 26.06
N VAL A 544 -0.29 17.34 26.87
CA VAL A 544 0.70 16.37 27.36
C VAL A 544 1.28 15.52 26.23
N GLU A 545 0.45 15.05 25.31
CA GLU A 545 0.88 14.30 24.13
C GLU A 545 1.84 15.12 23.28
N PHE A 546 1.51 16.39 23.02
CA PHE A 546 2.42 17.33 22.37
C PHE A 546 3.74 17.46 23.13
N GLY A 547 3.70 17.65 24.46
CA GLY A 547 4.91 17.75 25.28
C GLY A 547 5.80 16.50 25.17
N GLY A 548 5.20 15.32 25.10
CA GLY A 548 5.93 14.06 24.86
C GLY A 548 6.61 14.02 23.50
N THR A 549 5.87 14.35 22.45
CA THR A 549 6.41 14.46 21.08
C THR A 549 7.52 15.50 21.00
N PHE A 550 7.36 16.62 21.70
CA PHE A 550 8.33 17.71 21.76
C PHE A 550 9.64 17.26 22.44
N ILE A 551 9.58 16.65 23.63
CA ILE A 551 10.76 16.09 24.32
C ILE A 551 11.47 15.11 23.39
N ARG A 552 10.73 14.15 22.81
CA ARG A 552 11.33 13.11 21.97
C ARG A 552 11.97 13.69 20.71
N SER A 553 11.35 14.71 20.10
CA SER A 553 11.92 15.44 18.96
C SER A 553 13.20 16.17 19.36
N GLY A 554 13.17 16.88 20.49
CA GLY A 554 14.32 17.64 20.98
C GLY A 554 15.53 16.78 21.32
N PHE A 555 15.33 15.64 21.97
CA PHE A 555 16.42 14.72 22.28
C PHE A 555 16.82 13.83 21.10
N SER A 556 16.00 13.72 20.06
CA SER A 556 16.37 13.03 18.82
C SER A 556 16.86 14.00 17.74
N ALA A 557 16.94 15.30 18.04
CA ALA A 557 17.33 16.34 17.09
C ALA A 557 18.80 16.20 16.69
N GLU A 558 19.12 16.55 15.44
CA GLU A 558 20.49 16.60 14.95
C GLU A 558 21.36 17.50 15.84
N GLY A 559 22.56 17.04 16.21
CA GLY A 559 23.49 17.75 17.09
C GLY A 559 23.29 17.53 18.59
N THR A 560 22.26 16.79 19.01
CA THR A 560 22.03 16.49 20.44
C THR A 560 23.10 15.56 21.02
N PHE A 561 23.45 14.52 20.28
CA PHE A 561 24.42 13.51 20.67
C PHE A 561 25.61 13.50 19.73
N GLU A 562 26.75 12.99 20.20
CA GLU A 562 27.94 12.83 19.36
C GLU A 562 27.63 11.94 18.15
N ASN A 563 28.05 12.39 16.96
CA ASN A 563 27.78 11.72 15.68
C ASN A 563 26.30 11.49 15.36
N ASN A 564 25.38 12.23 16.00
CA ASN A 564 23.93 12.08 15.79
C ASN A 564 23.40 10.67 16.11
N VAL A 565 24.05 9.94 17.03
CA VAL A 565 23.60 8.60 17.44
C VAL A 565 23.13 8.63 18.89
N ILE A 566 21.88 8.23 19.13
CA ILE A 566 21.33 8.10 20.48
C ILE A 566 22.04 6.94 21.19
N PRO A 567 22.56 7.12 22.42
CA PRO A 567 23.22 6.06 23.17
C PRO A 567 22.33 4.82 23.33
N PRO A 568 22.86 3.59 23.15
CA PRO A 568 22.04 2.37 23.11
C PRO A 568 21.29 2.09 24.41
N ASN A 569 21.80 2.56 25.55
CA ASN A 569 21.16 2.47 26.86
C ASN A 569 20.00 3.46 27.06
N MET A 570 19.82 4.41 26.15
CA MET A 570 18.70 5.36 26.11
C MET A 570 17.72 5.06 24.97
N THR A 571 17.96 3.98 24.22
CA THR A 571 17.12 3.57 23.09
C THR A 571 16.33 2.32 23.39
N ARG A 572 15.21 2.17 22.69
CA ARG A 572 14.42 0.93 22.60
C ARG A 572 14.24 0.53 21.14
N SER A 573 14.03 -0.76 20.91
CA SER A 573 13.76 -1.28 19.58
C SER A 573 12.39 -0.83 19.08
N LEU A 574 12.33 -0.40 17.84
CA LEU A 574 11.14 -0.06 17.10
C LEU A 574 10.94 -1.10 16.00
N GLN A 575 9.73 -1.66 15.93
CA GLN A 575 9.38 -2.70 14.96
C GLN A 575 8.05 -2.36 14.30
N GLY A 576 7.92 -2.71 13.03
CA GLY A 576 6.70 -2.45 12.28
C GLY A 576 6.57 -3.29 11.03
N VAL A 577 5.44 -3.12 10.37
CA VAL A 577 5.13 -3.70 9.07
C VAL A 577 4.85 -2.59 8.08
N SER A 578 5.40 -2.72 6.88
CA SER A 578 5.10 -1.86 5.75
C SER A 578 4.25 -2.63 4.76
N TYR A 579 3.28 -1.98 4.14
CA TYR A 579 2.50 -2.51 3.04
C TYR A 579 2.69 -1.61 1.84
N VAL A 580 3.29 -2.16 0.78
CA VAL A 580 3.51 -1.46 -0.47
C VAL A 580 2.48 -1.94 -1.48
N LEU A 581 1.60 -1.05 -1.93
CA LEU A 581 0.66 -1.33 -3.00
C LEU A 581 1.40 -1.21 -4.33
N THR A 582 1.50 -2.30 -5.09
CA THR A 582 2.17 -2.33 -6.39
C THR A 582 1.41 -3.21 -7.38
N MET A 583 1.87 -3.27 -8.63
CA MET A 583 1.37 -4.20 -9.65
C MET A 583 2.29 -5.41 -9.73
N GLY A 584 1.71 -6.58 -9.93
CA GLY A 584 2.47 -7.82 -10.08
C GLY A 584 1.57 -9.06 -10.08
N TRP A 585 2.13 -10.18 -9.66
CA TRP A 585 1.41 -11.44 -9.56
C TRP A 585 1.45 -11.96 -8.13
N SER A 586 0.29 -12.34 -7.61
CA SER A 586 0.15 -13.02 -6.33
C SER A 586 -0.52 -14.38 -6.55
N TYR A 587 -0.05 -15.39 -5.83
CA TYR A 587 -0.64 -16.71 -5.90
C TYR A 587 -2.00 -16.74 -5.18
N GLN A 588 -3.06 -17.01 -5.94
CA GLN A 588 -4.40 -17.24 -5.40
C GLN A 588 -4.81 -18.68 -5.70
N SER A 589 -4.69 -19.55 -4.70
CA SER A 589 -4.72 -21.02 -4.85
C SER A 589 -5.79 -21.56 -5.81
N VAL A 590 -7.04 -21.12 -5.66
CA VAL A 590 -8.15 -21.61 -6.50
C VAL A 590 -8.15 -20.96 -7.88
N GLY A 591 -7.97 -19.63 -7.94
CA GLY A 591 -8.07 -18.87 -9.18
C GLY A 591 -6.99 -19.23 -10.19
N THR A 592 -5.73 -19.31 -9.75
CA THR A 592 -4.58 -19.56 -10.63
C THR A 592 -4.52 -21.00 -11.14
N LEU A 593 -5.02 -21.97 -10.37
CA LEU A 593 -5.13 -23.36 -10.83
C LEU A 593 -6.24 -23.51 -11.89
N VAL A 594 -7.40 -22.89 -11.66
CA VAL A 594 -8.52 -22.92 -12.62
C VAL A 594 -8.13 -22.31 -13.97
N THR A 595 -7.31 -21.26 -13.98
CA THR A 595 -6.85 -20.63 -15.22
C THR A 595 -5.96 -21.53 -16.10
N LEU A 596 -5.34 -22.57 -15.53
CA LEU A 596 -4.48 -23.52 -16.27
C LEU A 596 -5.21 -24.80 -16.70
N LEU A 597 -6.43 -25.04 -16.21
CA LEU A 597 -7.23 -26.22 -16.57
C LEU A 597 -7.48 -26.37 -18.08
N PRO A 598 -7.84 -25.32 -18.82
CA PRO A 598 -8.08 -25.46 -20.26
C PRO A 598 -6.81 -25.88 -21.02
N GLN A 599 -5.65 -25.36 -20.61
CA GLN A 599 -4.37 -25.58 -21.28
C GLN A 599 -3.83 -26.97 -21.00
N THR A 600 -3.93 -27.40 -19.73
CA THR A 600 -3.58 -28.76 -19.34
C THR A 600 -4.46 -29.77 -20.05
N PHE A 601 -5.77 -29.50 -20.17
CA PHE A 601 -6.69 -30.37 -20.87
C PHE A 601 -6.34 -30.49 -22.37
N ILE A 602 -6.12 -29.36 -23.07
CA ILE A 602 -5.69 -29.38 -24.48
C ILE A 602 -4.35 -30.09 -24.64
N ALA A 603 -3.38 -29.87 -23.75
CA ALA A 603 -2.09 -30.53 -23.80
C ALA A 603 -2.20 -32.05 -23.63
N LEU A 604 -2.95 -32.50 -22.62
CA LEU A 604 -3.19 -33.93 -22.35
C LEU A 604 -3.90 -34.60 -23.54
N LEU A 605 -4.94 -33.96 -24.09
CA LEU A 605 -5.60 -34.46 -25.29
C LEU A 605 -4.64 -34.55 -26.48
N THR A 606 -3.79 -33.55 -26.67
CA THR A 606 -2.77 -33.56 -27.73
C THR A 606 -1.82 -34.73 -27.56
N PHE A 607 -1.31 -34.99 -26.35
CA PHE A 607 -0.44 -36.13 -26.07
C PHE A 607 -1.13 -37.48 -26.31
N VAL A 608 -2.39 -37.62 -25.88
CA VAL A 608 -3.19 -38.84 -26.12
C VAL A 608 -3.38 -39.08 -27.62
N VAL A 609 -3.68 -38.03 -28.39
CA VAL A 609 -3.84 -38.12 -29.85
C VAL A 609 -2.53 -38.48 -30.55
N LEU A 610 -1.41 -37.88 -30.15
CA LEU A 610 -0.08 -38.21 -30.68
C LEU A 610 0.36 -39.64 -30.33
N ALA A 611 0.07 -40.10 -29.11
CA ALA A 611 0.36 -41.48 -28.69
C ALA A 611 -0.42 -42.50 -29.53
N MET A 612 -1.70 -42.24 -29.80
CA MET A 612 -2.51 -43.07 -30.71
C MET A 612 -1.97 -43.07 -32.15
N ALA A 613 -1.34 -41.97 -32.59
CA ALA A 613 -0.72 -41.89 -33.91
C ALA A 613 0.63 -42.65 -33.99
N GLY A 614 1.34 -42.82 -32.87
CA GLY A 614 2.68 -43.43 -32.81
C GLY A 614 2.71 -44.97 -32.74
N GLY A 615 1.61 -45.62 -32.35
CA GLY A 615 1.61 -46.99 -31.85
C GLY A 615 1.93 -48.17 -32.78
N ASP A 616 2.10 -48.01 -34.11
CA ASP A 616 2.50 -49.14 -34.99
C ASP A 616 2.96 -48.65 -36.37
N ALA A 617 4.22 -48.25 -36.53
CA ALA A 617 4.71 -47.53 -37.70
C ALA A 617 5.00 -48.43 -38.94
N ILE A 618 3.99 -48.78 -39.73
CA ILE A 618 4.18 -49.25 -41.12
C ILE A 618 3.29 -48.43 -42.08
N ALA A 619 3.95 -47.77 -43.04
CA ALA A 619 3.45 -47.09 -44.24
C ALA A 619 2.54 -45.84 -44.06
N LEU A 620 3.13 -44.64 -44.03
CA LEU A 620 2.51 -43.43 -44.60
C LEU A 620 3.33 -43.09 -45.86
N ARG A 621 2.69 -43.08 -47.04
CA ARG A 621 3.33 -42.59 -48.28
C ARG A 621 3.12 -41.08 -48.37
N ASP A 622 4.19 -40.34 -48.70
CA ASP A 622 4.13 -38.90 -48.96
C ASP A 622 3.15 -38.60 -50.10
N GLY A 623 2.19 -37.70 -49.87
CA GLY A 623 1.26 -37.19 -50.90
C GLY A 623 -0.24 -37.29 -50.60
N PHE A 624 -0.63 -37.72 -49.40
CA PHE A 624 -2.03 -37.76 -48.95
C PHE A 624 -2.37 -36.52 -48.12
N ASP A 625 -3.30 -35.70 -48.62
CA ASP A 625 -3.83 -34.50 -47.97
C ASP A 625 -5.27 -34.73 -47.50
N LEU A 626 -5.50 -34.74 -46.19
CA LEU A 626 -6.84 -34.87 -45.60
C LEU A 626 -7.77 -33.70 -45.89
N THR A 627 -7.22 -32.55 -46.28
CA THR A 627 -8.01 -31.37 -46.65
C THR A 627 -8.49 -31.42 -48.10
N ASP A 628 -7.87 -32.28 -48.92
CA ASP A 628 -8.33 -32.60 -50.26
C ASP A 628 -9.39 -33.71 -50.20
N VAL A 629 -10.63 -33.35 -50.52
CA VAL A 629 -11.76 -34.30 -50.58
C VAL A 629 -11.47 -35.44 -51.56
N GLY A 630 -10.71 -35.17 -52.63
CA GLY A 630 -10.29 -36.18 -53.59
C GLY A 630 -9.43 -37.26 -52.95
N ASP A 631 -8.47 -36.88 -52.12
CA ASP A 631 -7.61 -37.84 -51.40
C ASP A 631 -8.39 -38.68 -50.41
N VAL A 632 -9.25 -38.05 -49.60
CA VAL A 632 -10.08 -38.78 -48.62
C VAL A 632 -10.98 -39.78 -49.34
N VAL A 633 -11.64 -39.39 -50.43
CA VAL A 633 -12.48 -40.29 -51.22
C VAL A 633 -11.64 -41.41 -51.84
N LEU A 634 -10.51 -41.09 -52.48
CA LEU A 634 -9.59 -42.07 -53.09
C LEU A 634 -9.05 -43.09 -52.07
N SER A 635 -8.80 -42.68 -50.82
CA SER A 635 -8.37 -43.62 -49.76
C SER A 635 -9.47 -44.57 -49.36
N THR A 636 -10.69 -44.06 -49.15
CA THR A 636 -11.82 -44.88 -48.72
C THR A 636 -12.26 -45.90 -49.78
N THR A 637 -12.08 -45.57 -51.06
CA THR A 637 -12.46 -46.43 -52.18
C THR A 637 -11.32 -47.34 -52.68
N SER A 638 -10.05 -46.99 -52.43
CA SER A 638 -8.91 -47.85 -52.75
C SER A 638 -8.99 -49.21 -52.05
N ASN A 639 -9.39 -49.22 -50.77
CA ASN A 639 -9.56 -50.44 -49.98
C ASN A 639 -10.69 -51.34 -50.51
N SER A 640 -11.79 -50.77 -51.02
CA SER A 640 -12.86 -51.55 -51.67
C SER A 640 -12.45 -52.16 -53.00
N ALA A 641 -11.41 -51.63 -53.65
CA ALA A 641 -10.83 -52.16 -54.88
C ALA A 641 -9.66 -53.14 -54.63
N GLY A 642 -9.42 -53.56 -53.38
CA GLY A 642 -8.32 -54.47 -53.01
C GLY A 642 -6.91 -53.85 -53.04
N LEU A 643 -6.81 -52.52 -53.19
CA LEU A 643 -5.55 -51.79 -53.13
C LEU A 643 -5.33 -51.29 -51.70
N GLN A 644 -4.24 -51.70 -51.06
CA GLN A 644 -3.83 -51.13 -49.77
C GLN A 644 -3.28 -49.71 -49.97
N GLY A 645 -4.13 -48.70 -49.75
CA GLY A 645 -3.76 -47.29 -49.68
C GLY A 645 -3.90 -46.49 -50.99
N VAL A 646 -3.70 -45.17 -50.88
CA VAL A 646 -3.84 -44.20 -51.99
C VAL A 646 -2.65 -44.31 -52.96
N PRO A 647 -2.89 -44.43 -54.29
CA PRO A 647 -1.82 -44.36 -55.28
C PRO A 647 -1.19 -42.96 -55.28
N ALA A 648 0.14 -42.87 -55.22
CA ALA A 648 0.86 -41.59 -55.19
C ALA A 648 1.38 -41.19 -56.58
N GLY A 649 1.63 -39.89 -56.79
CA GLY A 649 2.27 -39.37 -58.01
C GLY A 649 1.38 -39.40 -59.26
N ALA A 650 1.92 -39.87 -60.39
CA ALA A 650 1.22 -39.87 -61.68
C ALA A 650 -0.07 -40.72 -61.67
N GLN A 651 -0.12 -41.80 -60.89
CA GLN A 651 -1.33 -42.63 -60.75
C GLN A 651 -2.46 -41.92 -59.99
N LYS A 652 -2.13 -41.08 -58.99
CA LYS A 652 -3.10 -40.22 -58.31
C LYS A 652 -3.80 -39.34 -59.32
N LYS A 653 -3.02 -38.61 -60.11
CA LYS A 653 -3.50 -37.66 -61.11
C LYS A 653 -4.39 -38.33 -62.16
N VAL A 654 -4.00 -39.50 -62.66
CA VAL A 654 -4.80 -40.27 -63.63
C VAL A 654 -6.14 -40.74 -63.05
N ARG A 655 -6.19 -41.14 -61.77
CA ARG A 655 -7.44 -41.52 -61.11
C ARG A 655 -8.34 -40.32 -60.84
N THR A 656 -7.79 -39.24 -60.29
CA THR A 656 -8.55 -38.01 -60.02
C THR A 656 -9.14 -37.41 -61.29
N GLU A 657 -8.47 -37.55 -62.44
CA GLU A 657 -8.97 -37.07 -63.73
C GLU A 657 -9.99 -38.01 -64.39
N ARG A 658 -10.02 -39.30 -64.04
CA ARG A 658 -10.92 -40.30 -64.67
C ARG A 658 -12.13 -40.69 -63.83
N GLU A 659 -12.01 -40.70 -62.51
CA GLU A 659 -13.05 -41.23 -61.64
C GLU A 659 -13.92 -40.08 -61.07
N SER A 660 -15.21 -40.09 -61.38
CA SER A 660 -16.19 -39.11 -60.86
C SER A 660 -16.84 -39.62 -59.57
N VAL A 661 -16.92 -38.78 -58.54
CA VAL A 661 -17.55 -39.17 -57.26
C VAL A 661 -19.06 -39.06 -57.40
N GLN A 662 -19.76 -40.21 -57.40
CA GLN A 662 -21.21 -40.28 -57.44
C GLN A 662 -21.77 -40.66 -56.07
N LEU A 663 -22.77 -39.91 -55.60
CA LEU A 663 -23.48 -40.22 -54.36
C LEU A 663 -24.64 -41.18 -54.69
N GLN A 664 -24.46 -42.47 -54.44
CA GLN A 664 -25.52 -43.45 -54.63
C GLN A 664 -26.27 -43.65 -53.32
N VAL A 665 -27.60 -43.50 -53.37
CA VAL A 665 -28.46 -43.83 -52.23
C VAL A 665 -28.88 -45.29 -52.39
N THR A 666 -28.38 -46.14 -51.50
CA THR A 666 -28.73 -47.56 -51.42
C THR A 666 -30.20 -47.70 -51.01
N ASP A 667 -30.87 -48.77 -51.42
CA ASP A 667 -32.33 -48.98 -51.23
C ASP A 667 -32.78 -48.91 -49.76
N ASP A 668 -31.86 -49.16 -48.82
CA ASP A 668 -32.00 -49.06 -47.37
C ASP A 668 -31.75 -47.63 -46.83
N GLY A 669 -31.72 -46.62 -47.70
CA GLY A 669 -31.63 -45.19 -47.36
C GLY A 669 -30.21 -44.73 -47.00
N ARG A 670 -29.21 -45.61 -47.08
CA ARG A 670 -27.80 -45.31 -46.82
C ARG A 670 -27.19 -44.62 -48.04
N LYS A 671 -26.63 -43.42 -47.84
CA LYS A 671 -25.88 -42.69 -48.87
C LYS A 671 -24.44 -43.20 -48.89
N VAL A 672 -24.03 -43.82 -49.99
CA VAL A 672 -22.69 -44.34 -50.23
C VAL A 672 -22.02 -43.51 -51.33
N LEU A 673 -20.81 -43.03 -51.07
CA LEU A 673 -19.98 -42.39 -52.09
C LEU A 673 -19.33 -43.51 -52.91
N MET A 674 -19.72 -43.62 -54.18
CA MET A 674 -19.17 -44.57 -55.14
C MET A 674 -18.31 -43.80 -56.15
N LEU A 675 -17.17 -44.35 -56.56
CA LEU A 675 -16.43 -43.82 -57.70
C LEU A 675 -17.03 -44.41 -58.98
N GLY A 676 -17.66 -43.56 -59.78
CA GLY A 676 -18.10 -43.88 -61.13
C GLY A 676 -16.94 -43.65 -62.11
N TYR A 677 -16.58 -44.70 -62.85
CA TYR A 677 -15.64 -44.64 -63.97
C TYR A 677 -16.21 -43.88 -65.16
#